data_AF-A0A8H6A026-F1
#
_entry.id   AF-A0A8H6A026-F1
#
_cell.length_a   1.000
_cell.length_b   1.000
_cell.length_c   1.000
_cell.angle_alpha   90.00
_cell.angle_beta   90.00
_cell.angle_gamma   90.00
#
_symmetry.space_group_name_H-M   'P 1'
#
loop_
_entity.id
_entity.type
_entity.pdbx_description
1 polymer ?
#
loop_
_entity_poly.entity_id
_entity_poly.type
_entity_poly.pdbx_seq_one_letter_code
_entity_poly.pdbx_strand_id
1 'polypeptide(L)'
;MPAKRKRAIRANEAKPVKARRTSGGGIARSEVSESALVTARKLTIPVDGEPPAWANYRSELGDTLPWFRAVQGGIYHKDGLCWGVLLDADSGDRCYIDEEVIITRIGGGCTKDKDGKLTRVKNQDTNDTMVKSLLNSMEQKLPVGIIIGQGNTVLETKVPHPFNVMAYFRVSHVWFERCDGKIGAKVRFEKLDLTSKSWWAVKGSSPPPPREERDFKNRPEVERLEAPAILTYDQRFLDYRLHPDDTVQPHHSLIPDLLSTLNEDDSDVSTIRVAWKGVVCPQCRKCISRKLWRGWKCSDDTTPTPGHPHHTCTFQKMLRMHPVPLRSVIDSLEISPQKRALIPDKTVMTPHVDDVSLAPYRMLVYTLPGVGHITHLVSNRTINSRPDGPDIMFQQLQQVELGLRRFPLDQSVVDGTLTAHFAVNYGMPYKYVVSVKSKGFNEAPKVILRALGRLKWATEKALDRARDIARAPNEMLVLGYFEGMKIGYHDDGESSLGPTIATLSLGAQSTMLIRMKSVYFNGRSKNNIFLAEDPVLPGCAFEIERQNLKTRMHNRDITHEIYDKELKEVLKGHKCSVAKPCIKLQLNHGDLVVMHGENLQKYYEHSVIPENKLRFALTARHIKADHVDPKDIRKGNFTLSGDQVYNGH
;
A
#
# COMPACT_ATOMS: atom_id res chain seq x y z
N MET A 1 12.08 41.71 10.02
CA MET A 1 13.39 41.04 10.13
C MET A 1 13.19 39.60 10.63
N PRO A 2 13.05 38.59 9.76
CA PRO A 2 12.86 37.21 10.17
C PRO A 2 14.09 36.32 9.92
N ALA A 3 14.26 35.36 10.82
CA ALA A 3 15.42 34.51 11.02
C ALA A 3 15.66 33.46 9.91
N LYS A 4 16.96 33.27 9.59
CA LYS A 4 17.50 32.30 8.64
C LYS A 4 17.34 30.85 9.17
N ARG A 5 16.54 30.03 8.48
CA ARG A 5 16.52 28.57 8.65
C ARG A 5 17.67 27.92 7.87
N LYS A 6 18.64 27.35 8.59
CA LYS A 6 19.72 26.51 8.01
C LYS A 6 19.16 25.15 7.56
N ARG A 7 19.58 24.75 6.36
CA ARG A 7 19.05 23.65 5.55
C ARG A 7 19.83 22.36 5.83
N ALA A 8 19.11 21.28 6.09
CA ALA A 8 19.65 19.95 6.34
C ALA A 8 20.33 19.36 5.09
N ILE A 9 21.52 18.81 5.29
CA ILE A 9 22.30 18.02 4.35
C ILE A 9 21.77 16.58 4.40
N ARG A 10 21.41 15.99 3.26
CA ARG A 10 21.16 14.53 3.17
C ARG A 10 21.91 13.91 1.99
N ALA A 11 22.48 12.77 2.35
CA ALA A 11 23.51 11.97 1.71
C ALA A 11 22.99 11.11 0.55
N ASN A 12 23.97 10.70 -0.27
CA ASN A 12 23.91 9.78 -1.40
C ASN A 12 23.48 8.36 -0.98
N GLU A 13 22.64 7.72 -1.79
CA GLU A 13 22.41 6.26 -1.76
C GLU A 13 22.84 5.64 -3.10
N ALA A 14 23.59 4.53 -2.99
CA ALA A 14 24.22 3.79 -4.08
C ALA A 14 23.27 2.73 -4.69
N LYS A 15 23.53 2.41 -5.97
CA LYS A 15 22.75 1.53 -6.86
C LYS A 15 22.94 0.02 -6.58
N PRO A 16 21.98 -0.84 -6.96
CA PRO A 16 22.14 -2.30 -6.97
C PRO A 16 22.84 -2.81 -8.24
N VAL A 17 23.74 -3.78 -8.09
CA VAL A 17 24.45 -4.47 -9.20
C VAL A 17 23.80 -5.83 -9.45
N LYS A 18 23.60 -6.16 -10.74
CA LYS A 18 23.04 -7.42 -11.24
C LYS A 18 24.05 -8.57 -11.09
N ALA A 19 23.61 -9.72 -10.61
CA ALA A 19 24.40 -10.95 -10.54
C ALA A 19 24.55 -11.60 -11.93
N ARG A 20 25.78 -12.02 -12.26
CA ARG A 20 26.16 -12.76 -13.47
C ARG A 20 26.22 -14.26 -13.14
N ARG A 21 25.60 -15.09 -13.98
CA ARG A 21 25.71 -16.56 -13.91
C ARG A 21 27.13 -17.00 -14.27
N THR A 22 27.71 -17.87 -13.45
CA THR A 22 28.83 -18.75 -13.83
C THR A 22 28.57 -20.15 -13.30
N SER A 23 28.76 -21.12 -14.18
CA SER A 23 28.61 -22.56 -14.02
C SER A 23 29.89 -23.23 -13.50
N GLY A 24 29.73 -24.29 -12.70
CA GLY A 24 30.63 -25.46 -12.68
C GLY A 24 31.60 -25.62 -11.51
N GLY A 25 31.44 -26.74 -10.77
CA GLY A 25 32.54 -27.55 -10.26
C GLY A 25 32.90 -27.48 -8.77
N GLY A 26 32.73 -28.61 -8.06
CA GLY A 26 33.48 -28.94 -6.84
C GLY A 26 32.63 -29.26 -5.60
N ILE A 27 32.36 -30.54 -5.35
CA ILE A 27 31.83 -31.04 -4.07
C ILE A 27 32.99 -31.04 -3.07
N ALA A 28 33.02 -30.03 -2.19
CA ALA A 28 33.82 -30.05 -0.97
C ALA A 28 32.86 -30.21 0.22
N ARG A 29 33.07 -31.26 1.03
CA ARG A 29 32.37 -31.43 2.31
C ARG A 29 32.78 -30.27 3.22
N SER A 30 31.86 -29.34 3.48
CA SER A 30 32.09 -28.21 4.38
C SER A 30 31.91 -28.66 5.84
N GLU A 31 32.90 -28.37 6.68
CA GLU A 31 32.73 -28.36 8.13
C GLU A 31 31.58 -27.41 8.50
N VAL A 32 30.60 -27.93 9.22
CA VAL A 32 29.44 -27.15 9.68
C VAL A 32 29.92 -26.25 10.81
N SER A 33 29.78 -24.92 10.67
CA SER A 33 30.22 -23.97 11.70
C SER A 33 29.44 -24.18 13.01
N GLU A 34 30.10 -23.94 14.15
CA GLU A 34 29.48 -24.03 15.48
C GLU A 34 28.26 -23.10 15.63
N SER A 35 28.28 -21.94 14.96
CA SER A 35 27.12 -21.05 14.84
C SER A 35 25.93 -21.66 14.08
N ALA A 36 26.19 -22.46 13.04
CA ALA A 36 25.15 -23.18 12.31
C ALA A 36 24.60 -24.35 13.14
N LEU A 37 25.43 -25.03 13.93
CA LEU A 37 25.02 -26.07 14.89
C LEU A 37 24.15 -25.51 16.03
N VAL A 38 24.51 -24.36 16.61
CA VAL A 38 23.71 -23.69 17.65
C VAL A 38 22.37 -23.20 17.09
N THR A 39 22.37 -22.63 15.88
CA THR A 39 21.14 -22.21 15.19
C THR A 39 20.26 -23.42 14.86
N ALA A 40 20.84 -24.52 14.39
CA ALA A 40 20.14 -25.77 14.12
C ALA A 40 19.54 -26.39 15.39
N ARG A 41 20.24 -26.33 16.54
CA ARG A 41 19.71 -26.78 17.84
C ARG A 41 18.53 -25.93 18.31
N LYS A 42 18.61 -24.60 18.27
CA LYS A 42 17.50 -23.69 18.62
C LYS A 42 16.24 -23.93 17.77
N LEU A 43 16.41 -24.26 16.49
CA LEU A 43 15.32 -24.57 15.57
C LEU A 43 14.56 -25.88 15.88
N THR A 44 14.94 -26.64 16.92
CA THR A 44 14.29 -27.90 17.30
C THR A 44 13.51 -27.83 18.61
N ILE A 45 13.73 -26.83 19.45
CA ILE A 45 13.08 -26.72 20.75
C ILE A 45 11.65 -26.19 20.56
N PRO A 46 10.60 -26.96 20.89
CA PRO A 46 9.23 -26.52 20.73
C PRO A 46 8.81 -25.53 21.83
N VAL A 47 7.87 -24.66 21.49
CA VAL A 47 7.19 -23.76 22.41
C VAL A 47 6.14 -24.51 23.25
N ASP A 48 5.82 -23.96 24.43
CA ASP A 48 4.88 -24.54 25.40
C ASP A 48 3.41 -24.35 25.01
N GLY A 49 3.08 -23.21 24.38
CA GLY A 49 1.73 -22.87 23.98
C GLY A 49 1.65 -22.28 22.57
N GLU A 50 0.47 -21.78 22.24
CA GLU A 50 0.17 -21.18 20.93
C GLU A 50 0.08 -19.65 21.05
N PRO A 51 0.50 -18.89 20.01
CA PRO A 51 0.40 -17.45 20.04
C PRO A 51 -1.08 -16.99 20.01
N PRO A 52 -1.43 -15.93 20.75
CA PRO A 52 -2.78 -15.38 20.76
C PRO A 52 -3.23 -14.85 19.39
N ALA A 53 -2.29 -14.50 18.50
CA ALA A 53 -2.54 -14.33 17.07
C ALA A 53 -1.24 -14.48 16.26
N TRP A 54 -1.37 -14.77 14.98
CA TRP A 54 -0.23 -14.92 14.07
C TRP A 54 -0.54 -14.42 12.65
N ALA A 55 0.48 -14.26 11.81
CA ALA A 55 0.32 -13.84 10.41
C ALA A 55 1.37 -14.47 9.50
N ASN A 56 1.06 -14.57 8.20
CA ASN A 56 2.05 -14.91 7.18
C ASN A 56 2.85 -13.69 6.75
N TYR A 57 2.19 -12.52 6.69
CA TYR A 57 2.79 -11.28 6.21
C TYR A 57 2.65 -10.15 7.23
N ARG A 58 3.63 -9.25 7.26
CA ARG A 58 3.59 -8.03 8.10
C ARG A 58 2.40 -7.12 7.79
N SER A 59 1.95 -7.14 6.53
CA SER A 59 0.78 -6.40 6.06
C SER A 59 -0.52 -6.89 6.72
N GLU A 60 -0.67 -8.20 6.93
CA GLU A 60 -1.84 -8.78 7.63
C GLU A 60 -1.90 -8.29 9.08
N LEU A 61 -0.76 -8.22 9.79
CA LEU A 61 -0.68 -7.63 11.13
C LEU A 61 -1.10 -6.16 11.14
N GLY A 62 -0.63 -5.38 10.16
CA GLY A 62 -0.99 -3.96 10.02
C GLY A 62 -2.47 -3.71 9.72
N ASP A 63 -3.12 -4.67 9.08
CA ASP A 63 -4.55 -4.64 8.79
C ASP A 63 -5.40 -5.00 10.01
N THR A 64 -4.93 -5.92 10.88
CA THR A 64 -5.69 -6.47 12.01
C THR A 64 -5.42 -5.77 13.35
N LEU A 65 -4.17 -5.43 13.66
CA LEU A 65 -3.75 -4.97 14.99
C LEU A 65 -3.72 -3.44 15.06
N PRO A 66 -4.56 -2.78 15.87
CA PRO A 66 -4.60 -1.31 15.94
C PRO A 66 -3.30 -0.70 16.48
N TRP A 67 -2.60 -1.44 17.34
CA TRP A 67 -1.34 -1.05 17.97
C TRP A 67 -0.09 -1.42 17.16
N PHE A 68 -0.22 -1.95 15.93
CA PHE A 68 0.93 -2.24 15.07
C PHE A 68 0.65 -1.95 13.61
N ARG A 69 1.38 -1.00 13.00
CA ARG A 69 1.34 -0.72 11.55
C ARG A 69 2.73 -0.46 10.93
N ALA A 70 3.79 -0.93 11.58
CA ALA A 70 5.16 -0.78 11.09
C ALA A 70 5.48 -1.83 10.02
N VAL A 71 5.06 -1.55 8.78
CA VAL A 71 5.21 -2.51 7.67
C VAL A 71 6.66 -2.62 7.12
N GLN A 72 7.52 -1.63 7.39
CA GLN A 72 8.94 -1.61 6.96
C GLN A 72 9.94 -1.45 8.12
N GLY A 73 9.49 -1.16 9.34
CA GLY A 73 10.34 -0.92 10.51
C GLY A 73 10.06 -1.90 11.64
N GLY A 74 10.95 -1.95 12.64
CA GLY A 74 10.77 -2.79 13.83
C GLY A 74 9.91 -2.12 14.92
N ILE A 75 9.63 -0.82 14.84
CA ILE A 75 8.86 -0.08 15.85
C ILE A 75 7.73 0.67 15.17
N TYR A 76 6.50 0.44 15.62
CA TYR A 76 5.35 1.27 15.30
C TYR A 76 5.19 2.36 16.36
N HIS A 77 5.44 3.61 15.92
CA HIS A 77 5.23 4.78 16.74
C HIS A 77 4.23 5.72 16.08
N LYS A 78 3.44 6.40 16.89
CA LYS A 78 2.45 7.39 16.46
C LYS A 78 2.26 8.42 17.55
N ASP A 79 2.15 9.69 17.17
CA ASP A 79 1.90 10.81 18.09
C ASP A 79 2.96 10.90 19.21
N GLY A 80 4.20 10.51 18.89
CA GLY A 80 5.33 10.53 19.83
C GLY A 80 5.36 9.37 20.83
N LEU A 81 4.53 8.33 20.65
CA LEU A 81 4.45 7.15 21.51
C LEU A 81 4.73 5.87 20.73
N CYS A 82 5.28 4.85 21.41
CA CYS A 82 5.56 3.52 20.87
C CYS A 82 4.40 2.59 21.21
N TRP A 83 3.70 2.10 20.18
CA TRP A 83 2.50 1.27 20.35
C TRP A 83 2.79 -0.22 20.15
N GLY A 84 3.78 -0.53 19.31
CA GLY A 84 4.14 -1.92 19.06
C GLY A 84 5.53 -2.12 18.47
N VAL A 85 6.09 -3.31 18.69
CA VAL A 85 7.44 -3.69 18.29
C VAL A 85 7.42 -5.05 17.59
N LEU A 86 8.21 -5.18 16.54
CA LEU A 86 8.49 -6.43 15.84
C LEU A 86 9.96 -6.79 15.96
N LEU A 87 10.21 -7.95 16.56
CA LEU A 87 11.52 -8.60 16.70
C LEU A 87 11.63 -9.69 15.64
N ASP A 88 12.61 -9.60 14.74
CA ASP A 88 12.75 -10.54 13.62
C ASP A 88 14.24 -10.85 13.41
N ALA A 89 14.70 -10.98 12.16
CA ALA A 89 16.06 -11.39 11.79
C ALA A 89 17.21 -10.58 12.40
N ASP A 90 17.01 -9.30 12.73
CA ASP A 90 18.06 -8.48 13.32
C ASP A 90 17.58 -7.85 14.63
N SER A 91 18.12 -8.38 15.72
CA SER A 91 17.86 -7.90 17.08
C SER A 91 19.06 -7.16 17.69
N GLY A 92 20.14 -6.98 16.93
CA GLY A 92 21.39 -6.36 17.37
C GLY A 92 22.27 -7.24 18.25
N ASP A 93 23.50 -6.75 18.46
CA ASP A 93 24.43 -7.38 19.37
C ASP A 93 23.91 -7.36 20.81
N ARG A 94 24.24 -8.43 21.53
CA ARG A 94 23.85 -8.62 22.93
C ARG A 94 22.35 -8.46 23.12
N CYS A 95 21.57 -8.96 22.16
CA CYS A 95 20.14 -9.11 22.36
C CYS A 95 19.89 -10.27 23.33
N TYR A 96 18.88 -10.12 24.17
CA TYR A 96 18.46 -11.12 25.12
C TYR A 96 16.93 -11.23 25.07
N ILE A 97 16.42 -12.46 25.05
CA ILE A 97 14.99 -12.75 25.06
C ILE A 97 14.79 -13.97 25.95
N ASP A 98 14.04 -13.81 27.03
CA ASP A 98 13.54 -14.91 27.84
C ASP A 98 11.98 -14.91 27.84
N GLU A 99 11.39 -15.58 28.82
CA GLU A 99 9.93 -15.67 28.97
C GLU A 99 9.25 -14.34 29.33
N GLU A 100 9.95 -13.35 29.88
CA GLU A 100 9.34 -12.14 30.46
C GLU A 100 10.11 -10.84 30.17
N VAL A 101 11.36 -10.90 29.75
CA VAL A 101 12.28 -9.79 29.50
C VAL A 101 12.85 -9.89 28.10
N ILE A 102 12.87 -8.73 27.45
CA ILE A 102 13.44 -8.56 26.13
C ILE A 102 14.40 -7.38 26.19
N ILE A 103 15.66 -7.60 25.86
CA ILE A 103 16.64 -6.54 25.67
C ILE A 103 17.05 -6.55 24.21
N THR A 104 16.76 -5.48 23.49
CA THR A 104 17.06 -5.38 22.06
C THR A 104 17.59 -3.99 21.70
N ARG A 105 18.17 -3.87 20.52
CA ARG A 105 18.53 -2.56 19.98
C ARG A 105 17.32 -1.88 19.34
N ILE A 106 17.41 -0.56 19.18
CA ILE A 106 16.40 0.23 18.46
C ILE A 106 16.84 0.42 16.99
N GLY A 107 15.89 0.29 16.06
CA GLY A 107 16.12 0.54 14.64
C GLY A 107 16.41 2.01 14.29
N GLY A 108 16.75 2.27 13.04
CA GLY A 108 17.06 3.62 12.53
C GLY A 108 18.55 3.98 12.61
N GLY A 109 19.02 4.80 11.66
CA GLY A 109 20.45 5.15 11.56
C GLY A 109 21.35 4.00 11.10
N CYS A 110 20.77 2.98 10.46
CA CYS A 110 21.48 1.81 9.92
C CYS A 110 21.30 1.69 8.40
N THR A 111 22.28 1.10 7.73
CA THR A 111 22.22 0.66 6.33
C THR A 111 22.49 -0.84 6.26
N LYS A 112 22.05 -1.50 5.20
CA LYS A 112 22.54 -2.86 4.90
C LYS A 112 23.93 -2.75 4.26
N ASP A 113 24.85 -3.58 4.71
CA ASP A 113 26.14 -3.79 4.04
C ASP A 113 25.97 -4.70 2.80
N LYS A 114 27.09 -5.04 2.16
CA LYS A 114 27.11 -5.88 0.94
C LYS A 114 26.57 -7.29 1.17
N ASP A 115 26.64 -7.78 2.40
CA ASP A 115 26.20 -9.11 2.82
C ASP A 115 24.76 -9.08 3.36
N GLY A 116 24.11 -7.91 3.33
CA GLY A 116 22.73 -7.71 3.78
C GLY A 116 22.58 -7.51 5.29
N LYS A 117 23.68 -7.50 6.05
CA LYS A 117 23.68 -7.24 7.49
C LYS A 117 23.49 -5.75 7.76
N LEU A 118 22.63 -5.44 8.72
CA LEU A 118 22.30 -4.07 9.11
C LEU A 118 23.41 -3.50 10.01
N THR A 119 24.18 -2.55 9.48
CA THR A 119 25.25 -1.86 10.18
C THR A 119 24.86 -0.42 10.50
N ARG A 120 25.30 0.07 11.66
CA ARG A 120 24.97 1.42 12.13
C ARG A 120 25.89 2.45 11.48
N VAL A 121 25.30 3.47 10.86
CA VAL A 121 26.05 4.54 10.18
C VAL A 121 26.00 5.87 10.91
N LYS A 122 25.00 6.06 11.78
CA LYS A 122 24.78 7.29 12.56
C LYS A 122 24.67 6.97 14.05
N ASN A 123 25.25 7.83 14.89
CA ASN A 123 24.97 7.82 16.33
C ASN A 123 23.48 8.08 16.56
N GLN A 124 22.91 7.35 17.51
CA GLN A 124 21.60 7.65 18.06
C GLN A 124 21.72 8.47 19.34
N ASP A 125 20.76 9.36 19.55
CA ASP A 125 20.62 10.15 20.77
C ASP A 125 19.13 10.27 21.15
N THR A 126 18.86 10.99 22.24
CA THR A 126 17.51 11.24 22.74
C THR A 126 16.67 12.10 21.79
N ASN A 127 17.27 12.68 20.74
CA ASN A 127 16.55 13.44 19.73
C ASN A 127 15.99 12.60 18.58
N ASP A 128 16.46 11.36 18.41
CA ASP A 128 15.95 10.47 17.37
C ASP A 128 14.50 10.03 17.66
N THR A 129 13.65 10.05 16.62
CA THR A 129 12.19 9.86 16.75
C THR A 129 11.80 8.56 17.45
N MET A 130 12.46 7.45 17.12
CA MET A 130 12.17 6.14 17.73
C MET A 130 12.59 6.11 19.20
N VAL A 131 13.75 6.70 19.55
CA VAL A 131 14.24 6.79 20.92
C VAL A 131 13.30 7.66 21.76
N LYS A 132 12.91 8.84 21.26
CA LYS A 132 11.89 9.68 21.91
C LYS A 132 10.60 8.91 22.17
N SER A 133 10.12 8.16 21.18
CA SER A 133 8.86 7.44 21.34
C SER A 133 8.91 6.39 22.45
N LEU A 134 10.05 5.74 22.65
CA LEU A 134 10.24 4.77 23.74
C LEU A 134 10.40 5.45 25.10
N LEU A 135 11.18 6.54 25.16
CA LEU A 135 11.32 7.33 26.40
C LEU A 135 9.97 7.90 26.87
N ASN A 136 9.20 8.48 25.95
CA ASN A 136 7.86 8.96 26.26
C ASN A 136 6.93 7.81 26.71
N SER A 137 7.02 6.64 26.06
CA SER A 137 6.20 5.48 26.45
C SER A 137 6.61 4.92 27.81
N MET A 138 7.89 4.98 28.17
CA MET A 138 8.39 4.64 29.50
C MET A 138 7.84 5.59 30.56
N GLU A 139 7.94 6.91 30.31
CA GLU A 139 7.47 7.96 31.22
C GLU A 139 5.95 7.92 31.42
N GLN A 140 5.20 7.73 30.33
CA GLN A 140 3.74 7.64 30.33
C GLN A 140 3.24 6.24 30.73
N LYS A 141 4.15 5.32 31.03
CA LYS A 141 3.87 3.92 31.37
C LYS A 141 2.91 3.26 30.37
N LEU A 142 3.16 3.46 29.08
CA LEU A 142 2.32 2.94 28.00
C LEU A 142 2.63 1.45 27.73
N PRO A 143 1.61 0.58 27.71
CA PRO A 143 1.77 -0.80 27.24
C PRO A 143 2.09 -0.87 25.74
N VAL A 144 3.11 -1.67 25.42
CA VAL A 144 3.63 -1.87 24.07
C VAL A 144 3.39 -3.33 23.65
N GLY A 145 2.66 -3.54 22.55
CA GLY A 145 2.45 -4.89 22.02
C GLY A 145 3.70 -5.39 21.29
N ILE A 146 4.15 -6.61 21.58
CA ILE A 146 5.35 -7.18 20.94
C ILE A 146 4.99 -8.37 20.06
N ILE A 147 5.62 -8.42 18.89
CA ILE A 147 5.51 -9.48 17.88
C ILE A 147 6.90 -10.07 17.65
N ILE A 148 6.99 -11.39 17.53
CA ILE A 148 8.21 -12.10 17.16
C ILE A 148 8.06 -12.80 15.81
N GLY A 149 9.01 -12.56 14.92
CA GLY A 149 9.12 -13.18 13.61
C GLY A 149 9.96 -14.44 13.64
N GLN A 150 9.69 -15.37 12.73
CA GLN A 150 10.44 -16.62 12.57
C GLN A 150 11.92 -16.42 12.22
N GLY A 151 12.30 -15.23 11.74
CA GLY A 151 13.69 -14.90 11.46
C GLY A 151 14.51 -14.65 12.72
N ASN A 152 13.88 -14.49 13.89
CA ASN A 152 14.60 -14.24 15.14
C ASN A 152 15.50 -15.42 15.51
N THR A 153 16.77 -15.13 15.82
CA THR A 153 17.78 -16.13 16.19
C THR A 153 18.18 -16.09 17.68
N VAL A 154 17.60 -15.13 18.42
CA VAL A 154 17.94 -14.90 19.84
C VAL A 154 17.12 -15.84 20.71
N LEU A 155 15.80 -15.88 20.50
CA LEU A 155 14.89 -16.78 21.20
C LEU A 155 15.35 -18.24 21.02
N GLU A 156 15.31 -19.01 22.09
CA GLU A 156 15.81 -20.39 22.11
C GLU A 156 14.83 -21.38 21.49
N THR A 157 13.54 -21.08 21.56
CA THR A 157 12.46 -21.91 21.01
C THR A 157 12.13 -21.56 19.58
N LYS A 158 11.71 -22.56 18.79
CA LYS A 158 11.16 -22.36 17.45
C LYS A 158 9.71 -21.89 17.51
N VAL A 159 9.47 -20.67 17.01
CA VAL A 159 8.12 -20.13 16.87
C VAL A 159 7.32 -20.84 15.77
N PRO A 160 5.99 -21.00 15.91
CA PRO A 160 5.18 -21.82 15.01
C PRO A 160 4.83 -21.15 13.67
N HIS A 161 4.80 -19.83 13.60
CA HIS A 161 4.39 -19.08 12.39
C HIS A 161 5.41 -18.02 11.96
N PRO A 162 5.30 -17.47 10.73
CA PRO A 162 6.19 -16.41 10.27
C PRO A 162 6.20 -15.17 11.16
N PHE A 163 5.05 -14.77 11.71
CA PHE A 163 4.93 -13.72 12.71
C PHE A 163 3.94 -14.13 13.80
N ASN A 164 4.31 -13.91 15.06
CA ASN A 164 3.59 -14.40 16.24
C ASN A 164 3.44 -13.26 17.25
N VAL A 165 2.22 -12.94 17.68
CA VAL A 165 1.99 -11.96 18.75
C VAL A 165 2.45 -12.56 20.07
N MET A 166 3.27 -11.86 20.84
CA MET A 166 3.77 -12.31 22.15
C MET A 166 2.80 -11.92 23.26
N ALA A 167 2.90 -10.68 23.74
CA ALA A 167 2.12 -10.13 24.84
C ALA A 167 2.23 -8.59 24.84
N TYR A 168 1.61 -7.94 25.83
CA TYR A 168 1.94 -6.57 26.20
C TYR A 168 3.14 -6.51 27.14
N PHE A 169 3.99 -5.53 26.90
CA PHE A 169 5.17 -5.22 27.69
C PHE A 169 5.18 -3.74 28.08
N ARG A 170 5.91 -3.37 29.13
CA ARG A 170 6.33 -1.98 29.38
C ARG A 170 7.78 -1.78 28.96
N VAL A 171 8.12 -0.56 28.58
CA VAL A 171 9.52 -0.13 28.51
C VAL A 171 9.99 0.09 29.94
N SER A 172 11.00 -0.66 30.41
CA SER A 172 11.56 -0.45 31.76
C SER A 172 12.85 0.36 31.74
N HIS A 173 13.66 0.21 30.69
CA HIS A 173 14.92 0.94 30.56
C HIS A 173 15.21 1.32 29.12
N VAL A 174 15.81 2.49 28.93
CA VAL A 174 16.42 2.94 27.67
C VAL A 174 17.80 3.49 27.99
N TRP A 175 18.84 2.97 27.35
CA TRP A 175 20.22 3.42 27.54
C TRP A 175 20.99 3.40 26.23
N PHE A 176 22.22 3.92 26.24
CA PHE A 176 23.06 4.04 25.07
C PHE A 176 24.35 3.27 25.26
N GLU A 177 24.76 2.57 24.21
CA GLU A 177 25.99 1.78 24.19
C GLU A 177 26.81 2.16 22.97
N ARG A 178 28.15 2.07 23.08
CA ARG A 178 29.05 2.23 21.94
C ARG A 178 29.31 0.84 21.35
N CYS A 179 28.85 0.63 20.12
CA CYS A 179 29.11 -0.57 19.32
C CYS A 179 29.72 -0.14 17.99
N ASP A 180 30.85 -0.74 17.60
CA ASP A 180 31.57 -0.45 16.35
C ASP A 180 31.84 1.05 16.11
N GLY A 181 32.27 1.75 17.17
CA GLY A 181 32.59 3.18 17.10
C GLY A 181 31.38 4.12 16.97
N LYS A 182 30.15 3.59 17.05
CA LYS A 182 28.90 4.36 17.00
C LYS A 182 28.08 4.17 18.26
N ILE A 183 27.34 5.20 18.64
CA ILE A 183 26.41 5.15 19.78
C ILE A 183 25.06 4.60 19.31
N GLY A 184 24.55 3.59 19.98
CA GLY A 184 23.24 3.00 19.71
C GLY A 184 22.39 2.86 20.95
N ALA A 185 21.10 3.14 20.81
CA ALA A 185 20.15 2.98 21.89
C ALA A 185 19.73 1.51 22.04
N LYS A 186 19.68 1.06 23.29
CA LYS A 186 19.14 -0.23 23.73
C LYS A 186 17.89 0.02 24.55
N VAL A 187 16.99 -0.94 24.50
CA VAL A 187 15.74 -0.91 25.23
C VAL A 187 15.54 -2.25 25.92
N ARG A 188 15.03 -2.19 27.15
CA ARG A 188 14.56 -3.33 27.91
C ARG A 188 13.05 -3.25 28.06
N PHE A 189 12.39 -4.33 27.68
CA PHE A 189 10.96 -4.54 27.85
C PHE A 189 10.73 -5.60 28.92
N GLU A 190 9.68 -5.41 29.71
CA GLU A 190 9.18 -6.38 30.69
C GLU A 190 7.73 -6.71 30.39
N LYS A 191 7.40 -8.00 30.36
CA LYS A 191 6.04 -8.51 30.18
C LYS A 191 5.16 -7.98 31.30
N LEU A 192 3.96 -7.49 30.95
CA LEU A 192 3.03 -6.96 31.95
C LEU A 192 2.33 -8.06 32.75
N ASP A 193 1.84 -9.09 32.04
CA ASP A 193 1.18 -10.23 32.68
C ASP A 193 2.21 -11.29 33.09
N LEU A 194 2.52 -11.30 34.39
CA LEU A 194 3.39 -12.29 35.02
C LEU A 194 2.60 -13.43 35.69
N THR A 195 1.27 -13.44 35.58
CA THR A 195 0.41 -14.47 36.20
C THR A 195 0.34 -15.73 35.34
N SER A 196 0.60 -15.61 34.05
CA SER A 196 0.58 -16.70 33.09
C SER A 196 1.99 -16.99 32.56
N LYS A 197 2.32 -18.27 32.43
CA LYS A 197 3.51 -18.74 31.72
C LYS A 197 3.45 -18.25 30.27
N SER A 198 4.59 -17.82 29.74
CA SER A 198 4.66 -17.34 28.36
C SER A 198 4.51 -18.48 27.37
N TRP A 199 3.69 -18.31 26.33
CA TRP A 199 3.48 -19.38 25.35
C TRP A 199 4.77 -19.75 24.60
N TRP A 200 5.71 -18.82 24.49
CA TRP A 200 7.04 -19.02 23.89
C TRP A 200 8.09 -19.60 24.84
N ALA A 201 7.68 -20.03 26.03
CA ALA A 201 8.53 -20.81 26.93
C ALA A 201 8.92 -22.15 26.31
N VAL A 202 9.98 -22.76 26.84
CA VAL A 202 10.37 -24.12 26.47
C VAL A 202 9.25 -25.08 26.86
N LYS A 203 8.82 -25.94 25.91
CA LYS A 203 7.75 -26.90 26.17
C LYS A 203 8.07 -27.80 27.36
N GLY A 204 7.17 -27.85 28.33
CA GLY A 204 7.32 -28.64 29.54
C GLY A 204 8.24 -28.04 30.62
N SER A 205 8.75 -26.82 30.44
CA SER A 205 9.44 -26.11 31.53
C SER A 205 8.49 -25.82 32.69
N SER A 206 9.02 -25.71 33.90
CA SER A 206 8.23 -25.26 35.06
C SER A 206 7.69 -23.84 34.82
N PRO A 207 6.47 -23.53 35.27
CA PRO A 207 6.00 -22.14 35.26
C PRO A 207 6.92 -21.28 36.15
N PRO A 208 7.07 -19.99 35.83
CA PRO A 208 7.79 -19.08 36.71
C PRO A 208 7.07 -18.96 38.07
N PRO A 209 7.78 -18.59 39.15
CA PRO A 209 7.18 -18.46 40.48
C PRO A 209 5.92 -17.56 40.46
N PRO A 210 4.90 -17.86 41.29
CA PRO A 210 3.76 -16.96 41.49
C PRO A 210 4.19 -15.55 41.83
N ARG A 211 3.37 -14.54 41.48
CA ARG A 211 3.68 -13.12 41.68
C ARG A 211 4.05 -12.82 43.14
N GLU A 212 3.40 -13.48 44.08
CA GLU A 212 3.54 -13.27 45.53
C GLU A 212 4.89 -13.77 46.06
N GLU A 213 5.52 -14.72 45.36
CA GLU A 213 6.79 -15.35 45.75
C GLU A 213 8.01 -14.68 45.11
N ARG A 214 7.80 -13.66 44.26
CA ARG A 214 8.87 -12.98 43.52
C ARG A 214 9.49 -11.83 44.30
N ASP A 215 10.81 -11.71 44.20
CA ASP A 215 11.54 -10.57 44.75
C ASP A 215 11.52 -9.37 43.80
N PHE A 216 10.65 -8.40 44.12
CA PHE A 216 10.60 -7.10 43.44
C PHE A 216 11.33 -5.99 44.21
N LYS A 217 11.83 -6.29 45.42
CA LYS A 217 12.34 -5.27 46.36
C LYS A 217 13.84 -5.06 46.19
N ASN A 218 14.59 -6.14 45.95
CA ASN A 218 16.03 -6.05 45.82
C ASN A 218 16.39 -5.61 44.40
N ARG A 219 16.75 -4.33 44.27
CA ARG A 219 17.42 -3.82 43.07
C ARG A 219 18.87 -4.28 43.10
N PRO A 220 19.47 -4.71 41.97
CA PRO A 220 20.91 -4.97 41.93
C PRO A 220 21.66 -3.71 42.43
N GLU A 221 22.43 -3.83 43.51
CA GLU A 221 23.20 -2.70 44.05
C GLU A 221 24.15 -2.18 42.98
N VAL A 222 24.17 -0.86 42.79
CA VAL A 222 25.17 -0.19 41.94
C VAL A 222 26.42 -0.03 42.79
N GLU A 223 27.15 -1.12 43.02
CA GLU A 223 28.56 -0.96 43.37
C GLU A 223 29.23 -0.24 42.20
N ARG A 224 30.04 0.79 42.50
CA ARG A 224 30.85 1.48 41.49
C ARG A 224 31.94 0.53 40.99
N LEU A 225 31.54 -0.39 40.12
CA LEU A 225 32.44 -1.26 39.40
C LEU A 225 33.07 -0.46 38.27
N GLU A 226 34.37 -0.66 38.05
CA GLU A 226 35.07 -0.15 36.87
C GLU A 226 34.33 -0.58 35.60
N ALA A 227 34.37 0.25 34.56
CA ALA A 227 33.69 -0.06 33.30
C ALA A 227 34.19 -1.40 32.76
N PRO A 228 33.32 -2.41 32.61
CA PRO A 228 33.76 -3.76 32.30
C PRO A 228 34.39 -3.81 30.90
N ALA A 229 35.53 -4.49 30.79
CA ALA A 229 36.23 -4.67 29.51
C ALA A 229 35.40 -5.48 28.51
N ILE A 230 34.49 -6.32 28.99
CA ILE A 230 33.55 -7.12 28.20
C ILE A 230 32.14 -6.81 28.67
N LEU A 231 31.29 -6.35 27.76
CA LEU A 231 29.92 -5.94 28.10
C LEU A 231 28.97 -7.15 28.18
N THR A 232 28.99 -7.92 29.27
CA THR A 232 27.98 -8.96 29.57
C THR A 232 26.89 -8.42 30.49
N TYR A 233 25.66 -8.94 30.38
CA TYR A 233 24.61 -8.59 31.34
C TYR A 233 24.82 -9.39 32.63
N ASP A 234 24.79 -8.69 33.77
CA ASP A 234 24.75 -9.34 35.08
C ASP A 234 23.43 -10.10 35.24
N GLN A 235 23.49 -11.32 35.78
CA GLN A 235 22.31 -12.16 35.96
C GLN A 235 21.24 -11.47 36.81
N ARG A 236 21.65 -10.67 37.82
CA ARG A 236 20.72 -9.89 38.66
C ARG A 236 19.92 -8.88 37.84
N PHE A 237 20.49 -8.31 36.77
CA PHE A 237 19.77 -7.40 35.87
C PHE A 237 18.80 -8.13 34.94
N LEU A 238 19.16 -9.35 34.53
CA LEU A 238 18.28 -10.21 33.73
C LEU A 238 17.10 -10.71 34.56
N ASP A 239 17.33 -11.12 35.81
CA ASP A 239 16.31 -11.65 36.73
C ASP A 239 15.42 -10.54 37.33
N TYR A 240 15.92 -9.32 37.45
CA TYR A 240 15.18 -8.19 38.00
C TYR A 240 13.84 -7.94 37.27
N ARG A 241 12.78 -7.65 38.01
CA ARG A 241 11.50 -7.17 37.46
C ARG A 241 11.10 -5.92 38.24
N LEU A 242 10.64 -4.88 37.54
CA LEU A 242 10.04 -3.73 38.23
C LEU A 242 8.79 -4.21 38.99
N HIS A 243 8.46 -3.56 40.10
CA HIS A 243 7.23 -3.88 40.81
C HIS A 243 6.02 -3.79 39.86
N PRO A 244 5.06 -4.71 39.94
CA PRO A 244 3.80 -4.59 39.21
C PRO A 244 3.15 -3.25 39.52
N ASP A 245 2.68 -2.58 38.48
CA ASP A 245 2.09 -1.25 38.59
C ASP A 245 0.71 -1.31 37.97
N ASP A 246 -0.32 -1.32 38.83
CA ASP A 246 -1.70 -1.48 38.40
C ASP A 246 -2.20 -0.28 37.57
N THR A 247 -1.45 0.82 37.51
CA THR A 247 -1.72 1.95 36.60
C THR A 247 -1.33 1.67 35.15
N VAL A 248 -0.52 0.63 34.90
CA VAL A 248 -0.03 0.23 33.58
C VAL A 248 -0.98 -0.77 32.95
N GLN A 249 -2.13 -0.29 32.50
CA GLN A 249 -3.16 -1.13 31.89
C GLN A 249 -3.24 -0.93 30.37
N PRO A 250 -3.36 -2.01 29.58
CA PRO A 250 -3.63 -1.90 28.16
C PRO A 250 -4.94 -1.15 27.92
N HIS A 251 -4.87 -0.05 27.17
CA HIS A 251 -6.06 0.72 26.77
C HIS A 251 -6.81 0.07 25.60
N HIS A 252 -6.20 -0.95 24.98
CA HIS A 252 -6.75 -1.73 23.88
C HIS A 252 -6.47 -3.20 24.12
N SER A 253 -7.33 -4.07 23.56
CA SER A 253 -7.10 -5.50 23.57
C SER A 253 -5.86 -5.85 22.74
N LEU A 254 -5.05 -6.79 23.24
CA LEU A 254 -3.89 -7.32 22.49
C LEU A 254 -4.36 -7.89 21.16
N ILE A 255 -5.47 -8.64 21.21
CA ILE A 255 -6.19 -9.16 20.05
C ILE A 255 -7.54 -8.46 19.99
N PRO A 256 -7.78 -7.56 19.03
CA PRO A 256 -9.06 -6.88 18.89
C PRO A 256 -10.12 -7.86 18.38
N ASP A 257 -11.30 -7.83 18.99
CA ASP A 257 -12.48 -8.51 18.46
C ASP A 257 -13.31 -7.53 17.62
N LEU A 258 -12.84 -7.27 16.41
CA LEU A 258 -13.57 -6.40 15.49
C LEU A 258 -14.95 -6.98 15.15
N LEU A 259 -15.09 -8.31 15.09
CA LEU A 259 -16.32 -8.94 14.62
C LEU A 259 -17.51 -8.69 15.55
N SER A 260 -17.30 -8.67 16.87
CA SER A 260 -18.38 -8.35 17.82
C SER A 260 -18.80 -6.89 17.82
N THR A 261 -17.98 -5.99 17.28
CA THR A 261 -18.30 -4.56 17.20
C THR A 261 -19.05 -4.17 15.92
N LEU A 262 -19.19 -5.09 14.96
CA LEU A 262 -19.92 -4.87 13.71
C LEU A 262 -21.38 -5.35 13.88
N ASN A 263 -22.29 -4.43 14.19
CA ASN A 263 -23.72 -4.70 14.15
C ASN A 263 -24.19 -4.75 12.69
N GLU A 264 -24.64 -5.92 12.23
CA GLU A 264 -25.09 -6.11 10.85
C GLU A 264 -26.46 -5.50 10.55
N ASP A 265 -27.22 -5.10 11.58
CA ASP A 265 -28.50 -4.41 11.39
C ASP A 265 -28.31 -2.92 11.07
N ASP A 266 -27.12 -2.36 11.34
CA ASP A 266 -26.80 -0.98 11.00
C ASP A 266 -26.47 -0.86 9.49
N SER A 267 -27.24 -0.03 8.78
CA SER A 267 -27.20 0.06 7.31
C SER A 267 -25.81 0.38 6.74
N ASP A 268 -25.02 1.18 7.44
CA ASP A 268 -23.80 1.75 6.89
C ASP A 268 -22.53 0.99 7.31
N VAL A 269 -22.65 0.11 8.31
CA VAL A 269 -21.52 -0.61 8.94
C VAL A 269 -20.69 -1.41 7.93
N SER A 270 -21.28 -1.89 6.84
CA SER A 270 -20.55 -2.72 5.87
C SER A 270 -19.51 -1.95 5.01
N THR A 271 -19.64 -0.62 4.92
CA THR A 271 -18.88 0.25 4.00
C THR A 271 -18.04 1.35 4.69
N ILE A 272 -18.16 1.49 6.01
CA ILE A 272 -17.38 2.46 6.80
C ILE A 272 -15.91 2.08 6.94
N ARG A 273 -15.10 3.06 7.37
CA ARG A 273 -13.64 2.95 7.49
C ARG A 273 -13.15 1.85 8.43
N VAL A 274 -13.93 1.40 9.39
CA VAL A 274 -13.50 0.28 10.27
C VAL A 274 -13.75 -1.07 9.60
N ALA A 275 -14.77 -1.17 8.75
CA ALA A 275 -15.26 -2.44 8.22
C ALA A 275 -14.29 -3.12 7.25
N TRP A 276 -13.43 -2.37 6.57
CA TRP A 276 -12.39 -2.92 5.70
C TRP A 276 -11.10 -3.36 6.43
N LYS A 277 -11.04 -3.25 7.76
CA LYS A 277 -9.92 -3.75 8.57
C LYS A 277 -9.82 -5.27 8.51
N GLY A 278 -8.66 -5.80 8.88
CA GLY A 278 -8.50 -7.22 9.07
C GLY A 278 -9.16 -7.69 10.38
N VAL A 279 -9.41 -8.99 10.48
CA VAL A 279 -9.88 -9.66 11.70
C VAL A 279 -8.90 -10.75 12.12
N VAL A 280 -8.89 -11.12 13.39
CA VAL A 280 -8.20 -12.33 13.85
C VAL A 280 -9.18 -13.49 13.81
N CYS A 281 -8.78 -14.59 13.16
CA CYS A 281 -9.59 -15.78 13.02
C CYS A 281 -9.93 -16.37 14.40
N PRO A 282 -11.22 -16.58 14.74
CA PRO A 282 -11.59 -17.16 16.02
C PRO A 282 -11.22 -18.65 16.12
N GLN A 283 -11.05 -19.35 14.98
CA GLN A 283 -10.73 -20.79 14.96
C GLN A 283 -9.24 -21.07 15.05
N CYS A 284 -8.41 -20.35 14.28
CA CYS A 284 -6.97 -20.63 14.18
C CYS A 284 -6.08 -19.46 14.57
N ARG A 285 -6.64 -18.32 15.02
CA ARG A 285 -5.90 -17.13 15.47
C ARG A 285 -5.05 -16.42 14.41
N LYS A 286 -5.18 -16.79 13.13
CA LYS A 286 -4.54 -16.10 12.01
C LYS A 286 -5.11 -14.69 11.82
N CYS A 287 -4.26 -13.71 11.54
CA CYS A 287 -4.63 -12.39 11.06
C CYS A 287 -5.09 -12.47 9.60
N ILE A 288 -6.32 -12.02 9.33
CA ILE A 288 -6.96 -12.10 8.02
C ILE A 288 -7.28 -10.68 7.54
N SER A 289 -6.68 -10.24 6.44
CA SER A 289 -7.11 -9.02 5.74
C SER A 289 -8.48 -9.20 5.06
N ARG A 290 -9.32 -8.16 5.03
CA ARG A 290 -10.55 -8.18 4.22
C ARG A 290 -10.16 -8.17 2.75
N LYS A 291 -10.26 -9.32 2.09
CA LYS A 291 -9.99 -9.47 0.64
C LYS A 291 -11.25 -9.43 -0.20
N LEU A 292 -12.39 -9.89 0.33
CA LEU A 292 -13.63 -9.98 -0.43
C LEU A 292 -14.50 -8.76 -0.14
N TRP A 293 -15.26 -8.31 -1.16
CA TRP A 293 -16.21 -7.22 -1.01
C TRP A 293 -17.12 -7.40 0.21
N ARG A 294 -17.63 -8.63 0.40
CA ARG A 294 -18.57 -8.96 1.48
C ARG A 294 -17.92 -9.36 2.80
N GLY A 295 -16.60 -9.57 2.87
CA GLY A 295 -15.96 -9.95 4.13
C GLY A 295 -14.65 -10.72 4.02
N TRP A 296 -14.50 -11.71 4.88
CA TRP A 296 -13.23 -12.40 5.17
C TRP A 296 -13.34 -13.90 4.96
N LYS A 297 -12.27 -14.49 4.45
CA LYS A 297 -12.00 -15.93 4.47
C LYS A 297 -10.61 -16.16 5.04
N CYS A 298 -10.46 -17.13 5.93
CA CYS A 298 -9.18 -17.39 6.57
C CYS A 298 -8.17 -18.09 5.63
N SER A 299 -8.70 -19.01 4.83
CA SER A 299 -8.02 -19.63 3.69
C SER A 299 -8.68 -19.17 2.40
N ASP A 300 -7.88 -18.67 1.46
CA ASP A 300 -8.34 -18.39 0.11
C ASP A 300 -8.15 -19.66 -0.75
N ASP A 301 -9.10 -19.94 -1.64
CA ASP A 301 -9.04 -21.04 -2.63
C ASP A 301 -7.95 -20.84 -3.71
N THR A 302 -7.05 -19.85 -3.57
CA THR A 302 -6.11 -19.45 -4.61
C THR A 302 -4.66 -19.73 -4.20
N THR A 303 -4.16 -20.82 -4.80
CA THR A 303 -2.77 -21.27 -4.99
C THR A 303 -1.91 -21.47 -3.74
N PRO A 304 -1.41 -22.70 -3.49
CA PRO A 304 -0.39 -22.93 -2.48
C PRO A 304 0.84 -22.06 -2.77
N THR A 305 1.23 -21.25 -1.80
CA THR A 305 2.54 -20.60 -1.81
C THR A 305 3.59 -21.69 -1.61
N PRO A 306 4.59 -21.85 -2.50
CA PRO A 306 5.66 -22.82 -2.30
C PRO A 306 6.35 -22.58 -0.94
N GLY A 307 6.40 -23.59 -0.09
CA GLY A 307 7.08 -23.54 1.20
C GLY A 307 6.23 -23.21 2.43
N HIS A 308 4.91 -22.98 2.28
CA HIS A 308 4.00 -22.83 3.43
C HIS A 308 3.00 -23.99 3.50
N PRO A 309 2.80 -24.62 4.68
CA PRO A 309 1.79 -25.67 4.85
C PRO A 309 0.42 -25.20 4.36
N HIS A 310 -0.32 -26.08 3.69
CA HIS A 310 -1.70 -25.81 3.32
C HIS A 310 -2.50 -25.45 4.59
N HIS A 311 -2.91 -24.20 4.70
CA HIS A 311 -3.74 -23.73 5.80
C HIS A 311 -5.18 -24.18 5.53
N THR A 312 -5.71 -25.10 6.34
CA THR A 312 -6.99 -25.80 6.12
C THR A 312 -8.18 -25.18 6.85
N CYS A 313 -8.01 -24.04 7.53
CA CYS A 313 -9.09 -23.39 8.25
C CYS A 313 -10.22 -22.96 7.32
N THR A 314 -11.45 -23.35 7.66
CA THR A 314 -12.66 -23.08 6.86
C THR A 314 -13.41 -21.83 7.33
N PHE A 315 -12.92 -21.13 8.36
CA PHE A 315 -13.54 -19.91 8.85
C PHE A 315 -13.75 -18.87 7.75
N GLN A 316 -14.98 -18.37 7.69
CA GLN A 316 -15.37 -17.24 6.86
C GLN A 316 -16.42 -16.40 7.59
N LYS A 317 -16.39 -15.09 7.37
CA LYS A 317 -17.42 -14.15 7.81
C LYS A 317 -17.79 -13.27 6.63
N MET A 318 -19.04 -13.36 6.20
CA MET A 318 -19.62 -12.49 5.17
C MET A 318 -20.64 -11.59 5.83
N LEU A 319 -20.50 -10.28 5.63
CA LEU A 319 -21.44 -9.28 6.07
C LEU A 319 -22.61 -9.20 5.10
N ARG A 320 -23.79 -8.88 5.63
CA ARG A 320 -24.89 -8.37 4.84
C ARG A 320 -24.51 -7.00 4.27
N MET A 321 -24.51 -6.89 2.94
CA MET A 321 -24.32 -5.60 2.27
C MET A 321 -25.69 -4.93 2.15
N HIS A 322 -25.95 -3.92 2.97
CA HIS A 322 -27.13 -3.08 2.81
C HIS A 322 -26.89 -2.08 1.68
N PRO A 323 -27.82 -1.97 0.71
CA PRO A 323 -27.69 -0.95 -0.34
C PRO A 323 -27.66 0.45 0.26
N VAL A 324 -26.58 1.16 0.01
CA VAL A 324 -26.39 2.55 0.42
C VAL A 324 -27.28 3.43 -0.46
N PRO A 325 -28.17 4.26 0.12
CA PRO A 325 -29.01 5.16 -0.65
C PRO A 325 -28.18 6.17 -1.44
N LEU A 326 -28.58 6.48 -2.68
CA LEU A 326 -27.87 7.46 -3.50
C LEU A 326 -27.73 8.84 -2.80
N ARG A 327 -28.76 9.23 -2.02
CA ARG A 327 -28.76 10.49 -1.26
C ARG A 327 -27.77 10.53 -0.08
N SER A 328 -27.32 9.40 0.46
CA SER A 328 -26.29 9.43 1.50
C SER A 328 -24.90 9.69 0.89
N VAL A 329 -24.68 9.30 -0.36
CA VAL A 329 -23.41 9.50 -1.09
C VAL A 329 -23.35 10.77 -1.93
N ILE A 330 -24.50 11.36 -2.26
CA ILE A 330 -24.62 12.65 -2.95
C ILE A 330 -25.34 13.65 -2.02
N ASP A 331 -24.56 14.48 -1.33
CA ASP A 331 -25.06 15.47 -0.36
C ASP A 331 -25.66 16.73 -1.00
N SER A 332 -25.40 16.91 -2.29
CA SER A 332 -25.73 18.14 -2.98
C SER A 332 -27.21 18.16 -3.42
N LEU A 333 -27.99 19.15 -2.96
CA LEU A 333 -29.44 19.21 -3.16
C LEU A 333 -29.85 19.39 -4.63
N GLU A 334 -29.48 20.50 -5.26
CA GLU A 334 -29.52 20.78 -6.71
C GLU A 334 -28.58 21.97 -7.00
N ILE A 335 -27.48 21.75 -7.73
CA ILE A 335 -26.72 22.82 -8.39
C ILE A 335 -26.37 22.26 -9.77
N SER A 336 -26.80 22.97 -10.81
CA SER A 336 -26.64 22.57 -12.22
C SER A 336 -25.23 22.02 -12.54
N PRO A 337 -25.11 21.02 -13.43
CA PRO A 337 -23.83 20.55 -13.99
C PRO A 337 -22.91 21.70 -14.39
N GLN A 338 -23.53 22.82 -14.81
CA GLN A 338 -22.85 23.99 -15.33
C GLN A 338 -21.92 24.68 -14.32
N LYS A 339 -22.21 24.61 -13.01
CA LYS A 339 -21.42 25.32 -11.98
C LYS A 339 -20.43 24.40 -11.24
N ARG A 340 -20.54 23.08 -11.37
CA ARG A 340 -19.73 22.10 -10.59
C ARG A 340 -18.52 21.55 -11.32
N ALA A 341 -18.64 21.32 -12.62
CA ALA A 341 -17.59 20.63 -13.36
C ALA A 341 -16.39 21.54 -13.68
N LEU A 342 -16.59 22.86 -13.72
CA LEU A 342 -15.54 23.83 -14.00
C LEU A 342 -15.45 24.85 -12.87
N ILE A 343 -14.57 24.57 -11.90
CA ILE A 343 -14.17 25.54 -10.87
C ILE A 343 -12.94 26.27 -11.42
N PRO A 344 -12.98 27.60 -11.63
CA PRO A 344 -11.82 28.35 -12.11
C PRO A 344 -10.61 28.13 -11.18
N ASP A 345 -9.54 27.59 -11.75
CA ASP A 345 -8.29 27.35 -11.05
C ASP A 345 -7.16 27.74 -12.00
N LYS A 346 -6.51 28.88 -11.71
CA LYS A 346 -5.44 29.45 -12.56
C LYS A 346 -4.18 28.58 -12.61
N THR A 347 -4.10 27.54 -11.77
CA THR A 347 -2.94 26.65 -11.70
C THR A 347 -3.05 25.42 -12.61
N VAL A 348 -4.22 25.19 -13.21
CA VAL A 348 -4.50 24.05 -14.09
C VAL A 348 -5.09 24.52 -15.42
N MET A 349 -5.07 23.62 -16.41
CA MET A 349 -5.62 23.87 -17.74
C MET A 349 -7.13 24.14 -17.68
N THR A 350 -7.59 25.10 -18.49
CA THR A 350 -9.01 25.35 -18.73
C THR A 350 -9.47 24.55 -19.97
N PRO A 351 -10.56 23.77 -19.89
CA PRO A 351 -11.06 23.01 -21.02
C PRO A 351 -11.82 23.89 -22.02
N HIS A 352 -11.93 23.40 -23.25
CA HIS A 352 -12.95 23.86 -24.18
C HIS A 352 -14.31 23.29 -23.75
N VAL A 353 -15.32 24.15 -23.62
CA VAL A 353 -16.68 23.78 -23.21
C VAL A 353 -17.59 23.65 -24.44
N ASP A 354 -18.37 22.58 -24.51
CA ASP A 354 -19.39 22.36 -25.53
C ASP A 354 -20.66 21.80 -24.89
N ASP A 355 -21.69 22.65 -24.83
CA ASP A 355 -22.98 22.34 -24.20
C ASP A 355 -24.06 21.97 -25.22
N VAL A 356 -23.73 21.96 -26.52
CA VAL A 356 -24.71 21.84 -27.60
C VAL A 356 -24.62 20.48 -28.28
N SER A 357 -23.41 20.07 -28.66
CA SER A 357 -23.21 18.92 -29.56
C SER A 357 -23.73 17.59 -29.00
N LEU A 358 -23.68 17.41 -27.68
CA LEU A 358 -24.10 16.19 -26.99
C LEU A 358 -25.12 16.47 -25.88
N ALA A 359 -25.87 17.57 -26.01
CA ALA A 359 -26.92 17.90 -25.05
C ALA A 359 -27.85 16.67 -24.84
N PRO A 360 -28.18 16.30 -23.59
CA PRO A 360 -28.04 17.13 -22.39
C PRO A 360 -26.72 16.98 -21.62
N TYR A 361 -25.71 16.28 -22.14
CA TYR A 361 -24.36 16.29 -21.55
C TYR A 361 -23.68 17.63 -21.80
N ARG A 362 -23.01 18.15 -20.76
CA ARG A 362 -21.99 19.19 -20.94
C ARG A 362 -20.66 18.51 -21.21
N MET A 363 -19.96 18.91 -22.26
CA MET A 363 -18.67 18.34 -22.61
C MET A 363 -17.53 19.32 -22.29
N LEU A 364 -16.53 18.84 -21.57
CA LEU A 364 -15.29 19.56 -21.26
C LEU A 364 -14.11 18.84 -21.92
N VAL A 365 -13.43 19.51 -22.85
CA VAL A 365 -12.32 18.91 -23.62
C VAL A 365 -11.00 19.58 -23.25
N TYR A 366 -10.07 18.77 -22.74
CA TYR A 366 -8.72 19.17 -22.42
C TYR A 366 -7.77 18.62 -23.49
N THR A 367 -7.14 19.50 -24.26
CA THR A 367 -6.21 19.11 -25.32
C THR A 367 -4.77 19.28 -24.84
N LEU A 368 -3.99 18.21 -24.90
CA LEU A 368 -2.55 18.22 -24.63
C LEU A 368 -1.82 18.13 -25.99
N PRO A 369 -1.23 19.23 -26.48
CA PRO A 369 -0.62 19.27 -27.81
C PRO A 369 0.43 18.17 -28.02
N GLY A 370 0.33 17.43 -29.12
CA GLY A 370 1.25 16.32 -29.45
C GLY A 370 1.11 15.07 -28.57
N VAL A 371 0.18 15.06 -27.62
CA VAL A 371 0.02 13.99 -26.62
C VAL A 371 -1.33 13.29 -26.76
N GLY A 372 -2.43 14.04 -26.78
CA GLY A 372 -3.77 13.48 -26.78
C GLY A 372 -4.80 14.44 -26.21
N HIS A 373 -5.98 13.93 -25.88
CA HIS A 373 -7.04 14.72 -25.29
C HIS A 373 -7.84 13.96 -24.24
N ILE A 374 -8.53 14.71 -23.39
CA ILE A 374 -9.41 14.19 -22.34
C ILE A 374 -10.76 14.87 -22.48
N THR A 375 -11.79 14.06 -22.66
CA THR A 375 -13.17 14.50 -22.81
C THR A 375 -13.96 14.09 -21.57
N HIS A 376 -14.43 15.05 -20.80
CA HIS A 376 -15.30 14.82 -19.64
C HIS A 376 -16.73 15.20 -20.00
N LEU A 377 -17.60 14.18 -20.10
CA LEU A 377 -19.03 14.33 -20.31
C LEU A 377 -19.70 14.40 -18.94
N VAL A 378 -20.10 15.61 -18.58
CA VAL A 378 -20.75 15.93 -17.32
C VAL A 378 -22.24 15.59 -17.43
N SER A 379 -22.67 14.67 -16.59
CA SER A 379 -24.05 14.22 -16.51
C SER A 379 -24.94 15.18 -15.71
N ASN A 380 -26.25 14.95 -15.76
CA ASN A 380 -27.23 15.76 -15.05
C ASN A 380 -28.40 14.90 -14.57
N ARG A 381 -29.34 15.51 -13.83
CA ARG A 381 -30.51 14.82 -13.29
C ARG A 381 -31.32 14.08 -14.37
N THR A 382 -31.54 14.71 -15.52
CA THR A 382 -32.27 14.11 -16.66
C THR A 382 -31.55 12.88 -17.20
N ILE A 383 -30.23 12.89 -17.28
CA ILE A 383 -29.43 11.73 -17.72
C ILE A 383 -29.47 10.62 -16.66
N ASN A 384 -29.28 11.00 -15.39
CA ASN A 384 -29.07 10.06 -14.29
C ASN A 384 -30.35 9.28 -13.93
N SER A 385 -31.50 9.96 -13.98
CA SER A 385 -32.81 9.41 -13.61
C SER A 385 -33.55 8.64 -14.72
N ARG A 386 -32.96 8.52 -15.92
CA ARG A 386 -33.53 7.72 -17.02
C ARG A 386 -33.74 6.26 -16.60
N PRO A 387 -34.69 5.54 -17.24
CA PRO A 387 -34.74 4.08 -17.14
C PRO A 387 -33.37 3.47 -17.44
N ASP A 388 -32.92 2.57 -16.57
CA ASP A 388 -31.57 1.98 -16.65
C ASP A 388 -30.43 3.01 -16.70
N GLY A 389 -30.67 4.19 -16.14
CA GLY A 389 -29.73 5.29 -15.96
C GLY A 389 -28.75 5.06 -14.79
N PRO A 390 -27.75 5.94 -14.65
CA PRO A 390 -26.81 5.96 -13.54
C PRO A 390 -27.41 5.73 -12.13
N ASP A 391 -28.58 6.29 -11.83
CA ASP A 391 -29.22 6.14 -10.50
C ASP A 391 -29.54 4.65 -10.22
N ILE A 392 -30.17 3.98 -11.18
CA ILE A 392 -30.52 2.56 -11.11
C ILE A 392 -29.26 1.68 -11.21
N MET A 393 -28.27 2.05 -12.03
CA MET A 393 -27.01 1.30 -12.10
C MET A 393 -26.29 1.26 -10.76
N PHE A 394 -26.23 2.39 -10.05
CA PHE A 394 -25.62 2.44 -8.72
C PHE A 394 -26.34 1.54 -7.72
N GLN A 395 -27.67 1.46 -7.77
CA GLN A 395 -28.43 0.52 -6.96
C GLN A 395 -28.11 -0.94 -7.34
N GLN A 396 -28.14 -1.26 -8.64
CA GLN A 396 -27.93 -2.62 -9.15
C GLN A 396 -26.52 -3.15 -8.82
N LEU A 397 -25.47 -2.32 -8.96
CA LEU A 397 -24.08 -2.72 -8.67
C LEU A 397 -23.87 -3.16 -7.22
N GLN A 398 -24.70 -2.69 -6.29
CA GLN A 398 -24.64 -3.08 -4.87
C GLN A 398 -25.36 -4.39 -4.59
N GLN A 399 -26.33 -4.76 -5.44
CA GLN A 399 -27.20 -5.92 -5.23
C GLN A 399 -26.72 -7.16 -5.97
N VAL A 400 -25.97 -7.00 -7.07
CA VAL A 400 -25.47 -8.13 -7.87
C VAL A 400 -24.10 -8.62 -7.36
N GLU A 401 -23.88 -9.93 -7.44
CA GLU A 401 -22.60 -10.56 -7.09
C GLU A 401 -21.53 -10.31 -8.17
N LEU A 402 -20.85 -9.17 -8.08
CA LEU A 402 -19.79 -8.80 -9.03
C LEU A 402 -18.53 -9.68 -8.87
N GLY A 403 -18.26 -10.19 -7.67
CA GLY A 403 -16.98 -10.85 -7.36
C GLY A 403 -15.83 -9.86 -7.11
N LEU A 404 -16.16 -8.65 -6.64
CA LEU A 404 -15.20 -7.63 -6.24
C LEU A 404 -14.28 -8.15 -5.11
N ARG A 405 -12.96 -8.01 -5.32
CA ARG A 405 -11.95 -8.41 -4.32
C ARG A 405 -10.72 -7.48 -4.36
N ARG A 406 -9.96 -7.44 -3.26
CA ARG A 406 -8.64 -6.81 -3.19
C ARG A 406 -7.57 -7.80 -3.63
N PHE A 407 -6.56 -7.30 -4.33
CA PHE A 407 -5.50 -8.12 -4.92
C PHE A 407 -4.14 -7.79 -4.32
N PRO A 408 -3.22 -8.76 -4.19
CA PRO A 408 -1.83 -8.47 -3.83
C PRO A 408 -1.18 -7.54 -4.85
N LEU A 409 -0.39 -6.58 -4.38
CA LEU A 409 0.41 -5.69 -5.22
C LEU A 409 1.71 -6.39 -5.65
N ASP A 410 1.91 -6.56 -6.95
CA ASP A 410 3.08 -7.25 -7.52
C ASP A 410 4.41 -6.53 -7.20
N GLN A 411 4.39 -5.20 -7.09
CA GLN A 411 5.57 -4.35 -6.85
C GLN A 411 5.52 -3.64 -5.49
N SER A 412 4.93 -4.28 -4.49
CA SER A 412 4.96 -3.74 -3.13
C SER A 412 6.34 -3.88 -2.51
N VAL A 413 6.76 -2.88 -1.73
CA VAL A 413 7.94 -3.00 -0.86
C VAL A 413 7.70 -3.98 0.29
N VAL A 414 6.44 -4.24 0.64
CA VAL A 414 6.05 -5.13 1.72
C VAL A 414 5.15 -6.23 1.18
N ASP A 415 5.60 -7.47 1.34
CA ASP A 415 4.87 -8.66 0.89
C ASP A 415 3.46 -8.75 1.51
N GLY A 416 2.54 -9.35 0.76
CA GLY A 416 1.13 -9.49 1.15
C GLY A 416 0.31 -8.20 1.12
N THR A 417 0.92 -7.05 0.78
CA THR A 417 0.16 -5.78 0.67
C THR A 417 -0.88 -5.86 -0.43
N LEU A 418 -2.11 -5.49 -0.10
CA LEU A 418 -3.25 -5.53 -1.01
C LEU A 418 -3.54 -4.15 -1.62
N THR A 419 -4.19 -4.12 -2.78
CA THR A 419 -4.84 -2.91 -3.32
C THR A 419 -5.74 -2.27 -2.27
N ALA A 420 -5.87 -0.94 -2.25
CA ALA A 420 -6.78 -0.28 -1.31
C ALA A 420 -8.25 -0.52 -1.70
N HIS A 421 -8.56 -0.39 -2.99
CA HIS A 421 -9.87 -0.61 -3.59
C HIS A 421 -10.13 -2.09 -3.91
N PHE A 422 -11.40 -2.44 -4.06
CA PHE A 422 -11.82 -3.71 -4.62
C PHE A 422 -11.90 -3.63 -6.14
N ALA A 423 -11.56 -4.71 -6.83
CA ALA A 423 -11.59 -4.79 -8.28
C ALA A 423 -12.22 -6.10 -8.76
N VAL A 424 -12.79 -6.04 -9.97
CA VAL A 424 -13.12 -7.21 -10.80
C VAL A 424 -12.96 -6.81 -12.25
N ASN A 425 -12.51 -7.76 -13.08
CA ASN A 425 -12.31 -7.54 -14.51
C ASN A 425 -13.25 -8.45 -15.31
N TYR A 426 -13.88 -7.88 -16.34
CA TYR A 426 -14.67 -8.59 -17.34
C TYR A 426 -14.05 -8.37 -18.73
N GLY A 427 -14.14 -9.38 -19.60
CA GLY A 427 -13.59 -9.31 -20.94
C GLY A 427 -12.15 -9.81 -21.02
N MET A 428 -11.36 -9.20 -21.89
CA MET A 428 -9.93 -9.48 -22.04
C MET A 428 -9.20 -9.31 -20.70
N PRO A 429 -8.32 -10.27 -20.30
CA PRO A 429 -7.47 -10.06 -19.14
C PRO A 429 -6.57 -8.85 -19.37
N TYR A 430 -6.55 -7.98 -18.36
CA TYR A 430 -5.71 -6.81 -18.33
C TYR A 430 -4.98 -6.76 -16.99
N LYS A 431 -3.71 -6.35 -17.05
CA LYS A 431 -2.83 -6.23 -15.89
C LYS A 431 -2.47 -4.76 -15.72
N TYR A 432 -3.26 -4.04 -14.93
CA TYR A 432 -2.91 -2.70 -14.44
C TYR A 432 -2.29 -2.84 -13.07
N VAL A 433 -0.97 -2.69 -12.92
CA VAL A 433 -0.26 -2.78 -11.61
C VAL A 433 -0.36 -4.14 -10.87
N VAL A 434 -1.43 -4.92 -11.04
CA VAL A 434 -1.81 -6.20 -10.42
C VAL A 434 -2.52 -7.09 -11.46
N SER A 435 -2.36 -8.40 -11.33
CA SER A 435 -3.11 -9.36 -12.16
C SER A 435 -4.49 -9.62 -11.55
N VAL A 436 -5.55 -9.13 -12.20
CA VAL A 436 -6.95 -9.42 -11.84
C VAL A 436 -7.44 -10.59 -12.69
N LYS A 437 -7.90 -11.67 -12.07
CA LYS A 437 -8.51 -12.79 -12.81
C LYS A 437 -9.74 -12.28 -13.56
N SER A 438 -9.71 -12.33 -14.89
CA SER A 438 -10.79 -11.85 -15.74
C SER A 438 -11.88 -12.90 -15.96
N LYS A 439 -13.14 -12.49 -15.80
CA LYS A 439 -14.35 -13.21 -16.22
C LYS A 439 -14.66 -12.87 -17.68
N GLY A 440 -15.32 -13.76 -18.43
CA GLY A 440 -15.81 -13.42 -19.76
C GLY A 440 -16.96 -12.41 -19.71
N PHE A 441 -17.20 -11.66 -20.79
CA PHE A 441 -18.39 -10.79 -20.87
C PHE A 441 -19.71 -11.56 -20.85
N ASN A 442 -19.71 -12.83 -21.26
CA ASN A 442 -20.84 -13.74 -21.13
C ASN A 442 -21.21 -14.04 -19.66
N GLU A 443 -20.29 -13.83 -18.71
CA GLU A 443 -20.52 -13.95 -17.26
C GLU A 443 -20.86 -12.59 -16.61
N ALA A 444 -20.82 -11.49 -17.38
CA ALA A 444 -21.03 -10.15 -16.84
C ALA A 444 -22.53 -9.89 -16.57
N PRO A 445 -22.89 -9.35 -15.39
CA PRO A 445 -24.25 -8.92 -15.12
C PRO A 445 -24.72 -7.84 -16.10
N LYS A 446 -26.04 -7.75 -16.35
CA LYS A 446 -26.63 -6.78 -17.30
C LYS A 446 -26.19 -5.34 -17.04
N VAL A 447 -26.08 -4.93 -15.77
CA VAL A 447 -25.62 -3.59 -15.38
C VAL A 447 -24.20 -3.28 -15.89
N ILE A 448 -23.32 -4.27 -15.95
CA ILE A 448 -21.96 -4.13 -16.49
C ILE A 448 -22.00 -3.93 -18.00
N LEU A 449 -22.84 -4.69 -18.72
CA LEU A 449 -22.98 -4.58 -20.18
C LEU A 449 -23.64 -3.25 -20.59
N ARG A 450 -24.62 -2.75 -19.82
CA ARG A 450 -25.22 -1.43 -20.03
C ARG A 450 -24.21 -0.30 -19.81
N ALA A 451 -23.38 -0.41 -18.77
CA ALA A 451 -22.28 0.53 -18.54
C ALA A 451 -21.25 0.48 -19.68
N LEU A 452 -20.91 -0.72 -20.18
CA LEU A 452 -20.03 -0.90 -21.33
C LEU A 452 -20.59 -0.24 -22.59
N GLY A 453 -21.90 -0.34 -22.84
CA GLY A 453 -22.56 0.35 -23.94
C GLY A 453 -22.44 1.87 -23.86
N ARG A 454 -22.63 2.44 -22.66
CA ARG A 454 -22.43 3.89 -22.41
C ARG A 454 -20.99 4.32 -22.67
N LEU A 455 -20.01 3.51 -22.27
CA LEU A 455 -18.59 3.81 -22.45
C LEU A 455 -18.13 3.64 -23.90
N LYS A 456 -18.70 2.66 -24.61
CA LYS A 456 -18.51 2.53 -26.06
C LYS A 456 -19.05 3.75 -26.80
N TRP A 457 -20.28 4.17 -26.50
CA TRP A 457 -20.88 5.38 -27.08
C TRP A 457 -20.03 6.64 -26.76
N ALA A 458 -19.60 6.81 -25.52
CA ALA A 458 -18.77 7.95 -25.13
C ALA A 458 -17.43 7.96 -25.89
N THR A 459 -16.84 6.78 -26.07
CA THR A 459 -15.61 6.60 -26.87
C THR A 459 -15.84 7.03 -28.32
N GLU A 460 -16.90 6.54 -28.96
CA GLU A 460 -17.24 6.92 -30.33
C GLU A 460 -17.42 8.44 -30.47
N LYS A 461 -18.17 9.08 -29.55
CA LYS A 461 -18.40 10.52 -29.60
C LYS A 461 -17.17 11.38 -29.32
N ALA A 462 -16.29 10.95 -28.43
CA ALA A 462 -15.03 11.64 -28.20
C ALA A 462 -14.11 11.57 -29.44
N LEU A 463 -14.09 10.42 -30.14
CA LEU A 463 -13.20 10.19 -31.28
C LEU A 463 -13.75 10.75 -32.59
N ASP A 464 -15.07 10.77 -32.80
CA ASP A 464 -15.72 11.47 -33.93
C ASP A 464 -15.24 12.93 -34.00
N ARG A 465 -15.17 13.59 -32.83
CA ARG A 465 -14.66 14.97 -32.70
C ARG A 465 -13.17 15.06 -33.00
N ALA A 466 -12.39 14.08 -32.56
CA ALA A 466 -10.95 14.01 -32.82
C ALA A 466 -10.60 13.60 -34.25
N ARG A 467 -11.60 13.18 -35.05
CA ARG A 467 -11.44 12.57 -36.38
C ARG A 467 -10.51 11.35 -36.35
N ASP A 468 -10.61 10.55 -35.30
CA ASP A 468 -9.85 9.31 -35.11
C ASP A 468 -10.79 8.08 -35.09
N ILE A 469 -10.24 6.89 -35.25
CA ILE A 469 -10.98 5.64 -35.38
C ILE A 469 -11.24 5.04 -34.00
N ALA A 470 -12.51 4.97 -33.62
CA ALA A 470 -12.92 4.31 -32.39
C ALA A 470 -12.74 2.79 -32.47
N ARG A 471 -11.90 2.26 -31.57
CA ARG A 471 -11.84 0.82 -31.30
C ARG A 471 -12.84 0.49 -30.21
N ALA A 472 -13.69 -0.50 -30.47
CA ALA A 472 -14.63 -0.97 -29.45
C ALA A 472 -13.85 -1.51 -28.23
N PRO A 473 -14.25 -1.14 -27.01
CA PRO A 473 -13.64 -1.71 -25.81
C PRO A 473 -13.92 -3.21 -25.74
N ASN A 474 -12.93 -3.99 -25.29
CA ASN A 474 -13.02 -5.44 -25.11
C ASN A 474 -12.62 -5.88 -23.68
N GLU A 475 -12.43 -4.92 -22.77
CA GLU A 475 -12.23 -5.10 -21.34
C GLU A 475 -13.09 -4.08 -20.57
N MET A 476 -13.52 -4.49 -19.38
CA MET A 476 -14.15 -3.64 -18.37
C MET A 476 -13.59 -3.96 -16.99
N LEU A 477 -12.86 -3.01 -16.43
CA LEU A 477 -12.43 -3.00 -15.04
C LEU A 477 -13.48 -2.28 -14.17
N VAL A 478 -13.99 -2.96 -13.15
CA VAL A 478 -14.88 -2.37 -12.15
C VAL A 478 -14.13 -2.21 -10.84
N LEU A 479 -14.04 -0.98 -10.35
CA LEU A 479 -13.45 -0.65 -9.07
C LEU A 479 -14.53 -0.22 -8.08
N GLY A 480 -14.51 -0.79 -6.88
CA GLY A 480 -15.37 -0.41 -5.76
C GLY A 480 -14.57 0.22 -4.63
N TYR A 481 -15.04 1.37 -4.15
CA TYR A 481 -14.40 2.16 -3.10
C TYR A 481 -15.35 2.30 -1.91
N PHE A 482 -14.91 1.83 -0.74
CA PHE A 482 -15.49 2.17 0.55
C PHE A 482 -14.86 3.45 1.11
N GLU A 483 -15.32 3.87 2.28
CA GLU A 483 -14.85 5.06 2.97
C GLU A 483 -13.31 5.09 3.12
N GLY A 484 -12.72 6.19 2.65
CA GLY A 484 -11.28 6.47 2.72
C GLY A 484 -10.40 5.58 1.81
N MET A 485 -11.00 4.76 0.94
CA MET A 485 -10.25 4.09 -0.13
C MET A 485 -9.89 5.11 -1.21
N LYS A 486 -8.70 4.96 -1.79
CA LYS A 486 -8.22 5.82 -2.87
C LYS A 486 -7.20 5.07 -3.72
N ILE A 487 -6.99 5.58 -4.94
CA ILE A 487 -5.91 5.15 -5.80
C ILE A 487 -4.92 6.30 -5.98
N GLY A 488 -3.64 6.01 -5.74
CA GLY A 488 -2.57 7.00 -5.90
C GLY A 488 -2.33 7.34 -7.37
N TYR A 489 -1.26 8.10 -7.63
CA TYR A 489 -0.81 8.31 -9.01
C TYR A 489 -0.42 6.97 -9.64
N HIS A 490 -1.02 6.68 -10.78
CA HIS A 490 -0.75 5.51 -11.62
C HIS A 490 -0.98 5.90 -13.09
N ASP A 491 -0.63 5.01 -14.00
CA ASP A 491 -0.82 5.20 -15.42
C ASP A 491 -1.29 3.91 -16.08
N ASP A 492 -1.79 4.05 -17.30
CA ASP A 492 -2.21 2.95 -18.15
C ASP A 492 -1.25 2.82 -19.36
N GLY A 493 0.05 3.10 -19.16
CA GLY A 493 1.05 3.14 -20.23
C GLY A 493 1.54 1.76 -20.70
N GLU A 494 0.83 0.67 -20.40
CA GLU A 494 1.22 -0.67 -20.82
C GLU A 494 1.12 -0.83 -22.34
N SER A 495 2.12 -1.49 -22.96
CA SER A 495 2.16 -1.68 -24.42
C SER A 495 0.98 -2.46 -24.99
N SER A 496 0.32 -3.27 -24.15
CA SER A 496 -0.85 -4.06 -24.50
C SER A 496 -2.15 -3.25 -24.58
N LEU A 497 -2.15 -2.00 -24.13
CA LEU A 497 -3.33 -1.15 -24.15
C LEU A 497 -3.46 -0.37 -25.45
N GLY A 498 -4.69 -0.18 -25.91
CA GLY A 498 -5.05 0.72 -27.00
C GLY A 498 -5.05 2.20 -26.57
N PRO A 499 -5.21 3.13 -27.52
CA PRO A 499 -5.07 4.56 -27.25
C PRO A 499 -6.19 5.15 -26.38
N THR A 500 -7.32 4.45 -26.22
CA THR A 500 -8.52 5.00 -25.58
C THR A 500 -8.90 4.28 -24.30
N ILE A 501 -9.21 5.07 -23.28
CA ILE A 501 -9.72 4.62 -21.98
C ILE A 501 -10.97 5.43 -21.67
N ALA A 502 -12.07 4.77 -21.38
CA ALA A 502 -13.32 5.42 -21.01
C ALA A 502 -13.73 4.99 -19.60
N THR A 503 -14.10 5.92 -18.72
CA THR A 503 -14.52 5.63 -17.34
C THR A 503 -15.86 6.24 -17.02
N LEU A 504 -16.75 5.46 -16.39
CA LEU A 504 -18.03 5.88 -15.81
C LEU A 504 -17.88 5.99 -14.28
N SER A 505 -18.31 7.11 -13.73
CA SER A 505 -18.30 7.41 -12.30
C SER A 505 -19.70 7.24 -11.70
N LEU A 506 -19.85 6.42 -10.64
CA LEU A 506 -21.14 6.22 -9.96
C LEU A 506 -20.99 6.33 -8.43
N GLY A 507 -21.81 7.16 -7.79
CA GLY A 507 -21.87 7.31 -6.34
C GLY A 507 -21.20 8.60 -5.87
N ALA A 508 -20.37 8.53 -4.83
CA ALA A 508 -19.71 9.70 -4.27
C ALA A 508 -18.87 10.48 -5.28
N GLN A 509 -18.80 11.80 -5.10
CA GLN A 509 -17.95 12.67 -5.92
C GLN A 509 -16.47 12.32 -5.71
N SER A 510 -15.64 12.58 -6.70
CA SER A 510 -14.19 12.41 -6.59
C SER A 510 -13.43 13.46 -7.38
N THR A 511 -12.22 13.78 -6.93
CA THR A 511 -11.29 14.62 -7.67
C THR A 511 -10.28 13.75 -8.39
N MET A 512 -10.23 13.85 -9.72
CA MET A 512 -9.19 13.24 -10.54
C MET A 512 -8.13 14.29 -10.90
N LEU A 513 -6.86 13.96 -10.64
CA LEU A 513 -5.72 14.83 -10.90
C LEU A 513 -4.79 14.17 -11.90
N ILE A 514 -4.36 14.92 -12.91
CA ILE A 514 -3.49 14.43 -13.98
C ILE A 514 -2.23 15.29 -13.99
N ARG A 515 -1.08 14.63 -14.08
CA ARG A 515 0.23 15.30 -14.11
C ARG A 515 1.20 14.55 -15.02
N MET A 516 2.22 15.27 -15.48
CA MET A 516 3.34 14.68 -16.22
C MET A 516 4.15 13.76 -15.30
N LYS A 517 4.53 12.56 -15.77
CA LYS A 517 5.38 11.67 -14.98
C LYS A 517 6.72 12.32 -14.70
N SER A 518 7.29 12.05 -13.52
CA SER A 518 8.53 12.69 -13.06
C SER A 518 9.69 12.52 -14.04
N VAL A 519 9.79 11.38 -14.73
CA VAL A 519 10.87 11.15 -15.71
C VAL A 519 10.82 12.11 -16.90
N TYR A 520 9.63 12.33 -17.48
CA TYR A 520 9.44 13.24 -18.61
C TYR A 520 9.51 14.71 -18.17
N PHE A 521 8.99 15.01 -16.96
CA PHE A 521 9.08 16.35 -16.38
C PHE A 521 10.53 16.80 -16.22
N ASN A 522 11.43 15.94 -15.75
CA ASN A 522 12.83 16.28 -15.51
C ASN A 522 13.77 15.97 -16.69
N GLY A 523 13.30 15.29 -17.75
CA GLY A 523 14.15 14.81 -18.84
C GLY A 523 15.12 13.67 -18.45
N ARG A 524 14.97 13.13 -17.23
CA ARG A 524 15.83 12.08 -16.69
C ARG A 524 15.16 11.29 -15.57
N SER A 525 15.62 10.06 -15.38
CA SER A 525 15.25 9.26 -14.21
C SER A 525 15.85 9.82 -12.91
N LYS A 526 15.33 9.35 -11.76
CA LYS A 526 15.89 9.66 -10.44
C LYS A 526 17.37 9.25 -10.29
N ASN A 527 17.82 8.28 -11.08
CA ASN A 527 19.20 7.78 -11.10
C ASN A 527 20.10 8.54 -12.08
N ASN A 528 19.66 9.71 -12.55
CA ASN A 528 20.32 10.56 -13.55
C ASN A 528 20.59 9.88 -14.90
N ILE A 529 19.74 8.93 -15.28
CA ILE A 529 19.77 8.32 -16.62
C ILE A 529 18.84 9.14 -17.52
N PHE A 530 19.37 9.65 -18.63
CA PHE A 530 18.59 10.38 -19.65
C PHE A 530 17.65 9.44 -20.40
N LEU A 531 16.56 10.01 -20.92
CA LEU A 531 15.62 9.25 -21.74
C LEU A 531 16.24 9.02 -23.12
N ALA A 532 16.04 7.83 -23.70
CA ALA A 532 16.43 7.57 -25.08
C ALA A 532 15.70 8.50 -26.06
N GLU A 533 14.42 8.77 -25.78
CA GLU A 533 13.65 9.80 -26.45
C GLU A 533 13.03 10.73 -25.42
N ASP A 534 13.51 11.97 -25.36
CA ASP A 534 12.91 13.03 -24.56
C ASP A 534 11.88 13.79 -25.42
N PRO A 535 10.56 13.66 -25.14
CA PRO A 535 9.55 14.37 -25.91
C PRO A 535 9.61 15.90 -25.72
N VAL A 536 10.20 16.40 -24.63
CA VAL A 536 10.21 17.83 -24.23
C VAL A 536 8.79 18.42 -24.27
N LEU A 537 7.97 17.98 -23.33
CA LEU A 537 6.55 18.33 -23.27
C LEU A 537 6.34 19.75 -22.69
N PRO A 538 5.30 20.48 -23.11
CA PRO A 538 4.97 21.79 -22.55
C PRO A 538 4.81 21.75 -21.01
N GLY A 539 5.42 22.71 -20.32
CA GLY A 539 5.46 22.83 -18.87
C GLY A 539 6.46 21.90 -18.16
N CYS A 540 7.35 21.22 -18.90
CA CYS A 540 8.41 20.43 -18.28
C CYS A 540 9.56 21.31 -17.74
N ALA A 541 10.42 20.76 -16.88
CA ALA A 541 11.56 21.51 -16.35
C ALA A 541 12.58 21.79 -17.46
N PHE A 542 13.06 23.04 -17.55
CA PHE A 542 14.00 23.51 -18.57
C PHE A 542 13.49 23.26 -20.00
N GLU A 543 12.19 23.48 -20.22
CA GLU A 543 11.51 23.24 -21.49
C GLU A 543 12.22 23.93 -22.67
N ILE A 544 12.49 25.24 -22.56
CA ILE A 544 13.08 26.03 -23.65
C ILE A 544 14.49 25.54 -23.97
N GLU A 545 15.32 25.34 -22.96
CA GLU A 545 16.70 24.88 -23.13
C GLU A 545 16.76 23.48 -23.73
N ARG A 546 15.92 22.56 -23.22
CA ARG A 546 15.82 21.19 -23.76
C ARG A 546 15.29 21.18 -25.20
N GLN A 547 14.32 22.04 -25.51
CA GLN A 547 13.79 22.15 -26.86
C GLN A 547 14.85 22.68 -27.83
N ASN A 548 15.62 23.69 -27.44
CA ASN A 548 16.73 24.21 -28.25
C ASN A 548 17.80 23.16 -28.53
N LEU A 549 18.18 22.37 -27.50
CA LEU A 549 19.11 21.25 -27.67
C LEU A 549 18.55 20.19 -28.62
N LYS A 550 17.27 19.86 -28.49
CA LYS A 550 16.60 18.88 -29.35
C LYS A 550 16.52 19.35 -30.80
N THR A 551 16.23 20.63 -31.04
CA THR A 551 16.24 21.24 -32.38
C THR A 551 17.64 21.18 -33.01
N ARG A 552 18.69 21.57 -32.27
CA ARG A 552 20.08 21.47 -32.75
C ARG A 552 20.48 20.03 -33.07
N MET A 553 20.08 19.07 -32.23
CA MET A 553 20.33 17.65 -32.47
C MET A 553 19.58 17.14 -33.71
N HIS A 554 18.32 17.55 -33.90
CA HIS A 554 17.51 17.19 -35.07
C HIS A 554 18.09 17.77 -36.38
N ASN A 555 18.55 19.02 -36.33
CA ASN A 555 19.22 19.70 -37.45
C ASN A 555 20.64 19.17 -37.72
N ARG A 556 21.14 18.24 -36.89
CA ARG A 556 22.50 17.67 -36.94
C ARG A 556 23.61 18.68 -36.68
N ASP A 557 23.29 19.79 -35.99
CA ASP A 557 24.28 20.78 -35.53
C ASP A 557 25.16 20.23 -34.41
N ILE A 558 24.65 19.23 -33.68
CA ILE A 558 25.35 18.54 -32.59
C ILE A 558 25.16 17.02 -32.69
N THR A 559 26.16 16.28 -32.23
CA THR A 559 26.05 14.82 -32.06
C THR A 559 25.26 14.47 -30.80
N HIS A 560 24.88 13.20 -30.67
CA HIS A 560 24.18 12.72 -29.47
C HIS A 560 25.03 12.84 -28.20
N GLU A 561 26.35 12.64 -28.31
CA GLU A 561 27.30 12.81 -27.18
C GLU A 561 27.36 14.28 -26.72
N ILE A 562 27.30 15.21 -27.67
CA ILE A 562 27.26 16.65 -27.37
C ILE A 562 25.92 17.00 -26.72
N TYR A 563 24.80 16.47 -27.23
CA TYR A 563 23.48 16.64 -26.62
C TYR A 563 23.46 16.21 -25.16
N ASP A 564 23.93 14.99 -24.86
CA ASP A 564 23.97 14.46 -23.49
C ASP A 564 24.85 15.30 -22.56
N LYS A 565 26.00 15.78 -23.07
CA LYS A 565 26.91 16.64 -22.31
C LYS A 565 26.27 17.98 -21.99
N GLU A 566 25.67 18.64 -22.97
CA GLU A 566 25.02 19.94 -22.79
C GLU A 566 23.76 19.80 -21.90
N LEU A 567 22.95 18.76 -22.09
CA LEU A 567 21.79 18.47 -21.24
C LEU A 567 22.19 18.23 -19.78
N LYS A 568 23.33 17.55 -19.55
CA LYS A 568 23.88 17.37 -18.20
C LYS A 568 24.24 18.69 -17.53
N GLU A 569 24.80 19.64 -18.28
CA GLU A 569 25.12 20.97 -17.77
C GLU A 569 23.85 21.80 -17.51
N VAL A 570 22.85 21.75 -18.40
CA VAL A 570 21.54 22.40 -18.18
C VAL A 570 20.89 21.90 -16.88
N LEU A 571 20.94 20.59 -16.63
CA LEU A 571 20.32 19.96 -15.46
C LEU A 571 21.24 19.91 -14.23
N LYS A 572 22.38 20.61 -14.26
CA LYS A 572 23.38 20.61 -13.18
C LYS A 572 22.82 21.32 -11.95
N GLY A 573 22.93 20.67 -10.79
CA GLY A 573 22.40 21.18 -9.52
C GLY A 573 20.87 21.14 -9.38
N HIS A 574 20.13 20.86 -10.46
CA HIS A 574 18.68 20.66 -10.39
C HIS A 574 18.36 19.35 -9.65
N LYS A 575 17.44 19.41 -8.69
CA LYS A 575 16.96 18.21 -7.99
C LYS A 575 15.69 17.71 -8.67
N CYS A 576 15.69 16.43 -9.07
CA CYS A 576 14.50 15.83 -9.67
C CYS A 576 13.30 15.99 -8.75
N SER A 577 12.20 16.50 -9.30
CA SER A 577 10.94 16.70 -8.58
C SER A 577 9.77 16.03 -9.31
N VAL A 578 8.61 15.99 -8.65
CA VAL A 578 7.36 15.56 -9.28
C VAL A 578 6.68 16.78 -9.90
N ALA A 579 6.06 16.61 -11.08
CA ALA A 579 5.27 17.66 -11.69
C ALA A 579 4.07 18.02 -10.80
N LYS A 580 3.61 19.27 -10.89
CA LYS A 580 2.31 19.65 -10.33
C LYS A 580 1.19 19.10 -11.23
N PRO A 581 -0.01 18.85 -10.69
CA PRO A 581 -1.18 18.56 -11.52
C PRO A 581 -1.41 19.67 -12.54
N CYS A 582 -1.63 19.29 -13.79
CA CYS A 582 -1.94 20.23 -14.87
C CYS A 582 -3.41 20.18 -15.28
N ILE A 583 -4.13 19.09 -14.96
CA ILE A 583 -5.58 18.97 -15.17
C ILE A 583 -6.20 18.45 -13.87
N LYS A 584 -7.36 19.02 -13.52
CA LYS A 584 -8.19 18.64 -12.38
C LYS A 584 -9.62 18.47 -12.84
N LEU A 585 -10.18 17.28 -12.65
CA LEU A 585 -11.57 16.94 -12.99
C LEU A 585 -12.35 16.70 -11.69
N GLN A 586 -13.55 17.24 -11.61
CA GLN A 586 -14.53 16.85 -10.59
C GLN A 586 -15.46 15.80 -11.18
N LEU A 587 -15.32 14.55 -10.76
CA LEU A 587 -16.12 13.43 -11.25
C LEU A 587 -17.33 13.24 -10.35
N ASN A 588 -18.52 13.42 -10.90
CA ASN A 588 -19.79 13.23 -10.20
C ASN A 588 -20.44 11.89 -10.57
N HIS A 589 -21.52 11.56 -9.89
CA HIS A 589 -22.36 10.43 -10.28
C HIS A 589 -22.95 10.63 -11.69
N GLY A 590 -22.73 9.65 -12.57
CA GLY A 590 -23.18 9.63 -13.96
C GLY A 590 -22.17 10.16 -14.97
N ASP A 591 -21.07 10.79 -14.51
CA ASP A 591 -20.08 11.40 -15.39
C ASP A 591 -19.27 10.34 -16.14
N LEU A 592 -18.95 10.65 -17.40
CA LEU A 592 -18.10 9.83 -18.26
C LEU A 592 -16.82 10.60 -18.57
N VAL A 593 -15.66 9.93 -18.55
CA VAL A 593 -14.37 10.51 -18.94
C VAL A 593 -13.73 9.63 -19.99
N VAL A 594 -13.36 10.20 -21.13
CA VAL A 594 -12.61 9.53 -22.18
C VAL A 594 -11.23 10.15 -22.29
N MET A 595 -10.19 9.36 -22.08
CA MET A 595 -8.79 9.73 -22.31
C MET A 595 -8.32 9.05 -23.59
N HIS A 596 -7.83 9.83 -24.54
CA HIS A 596 -7.42 9.31 -25.84
C HIS A 596 -6.02 9.81 -26.25
N GLY A 597 -5.19 8.87 -26.67
CA GLY A 597 -3.82 9.05 -27.17
C GLY A 597 -2.82 8.15 -26.42
N GLU A 598 -2.05 7.33 -27.14
CA GLU A 598 -1.03 6.45 -26.50
C GLU A 598 0.01 7.27 -25.73
N ASN A 599 0.38 8.43 -26.26
CA ASN A 599 1.32 9.36 -25.62
C ASN A 599 0.77 9.94 -24.30
N LEU A 600 -0.55 10.11 -24.16
CA LEU A 600 -1.16 10.55 -22.91
C LEU A 600 -0.89 9.54 -21.80
N GLN A 601 -1.15 8.26 -22.07
CA GLN A 601 -0.94 7.16 -21.13
C GLN A 601 0.55 6.93 -20.84
N LYS A 602 1.41 7.11 -21.85
CA LYS A 602 2.86 6.99 -21.73
C LYS A 602 3.47 8.10 -20.88
N TYR A 603 3.08 9.36 -21.10
CA TYR A 603 3.78 10.53 -20.53
C TYR A 603 3.14 11.10 -19.25
N TYR A 604 1.85 10.86 -19.04
CA TYR A 604 1.11 11.38 -17.89
C TYR A 604 0.65 10.24 -16.98
N GLU A 605 0.52 10.58 -15.70
CA GLU A 605 -0.06 9.71 -14.67
C GLU A 605 -1.22 10.46 -14.01
N HIS A 606 -2.15 9.72 -13.43
CA HIS A 606 -3.34 10.27 -12.81
C HIS A 606 -3.64 9.61 -11.46
N SER A 607 -4.35 10.34 -10.61
CA SER A 607 -4.84 9.85 -9.32
C SER A 607 -6.31 10.20 -9.16
N VAL A 608 -7.04 9.41 -8.38
CA VAL A 608 -8.43 9.69 -8.03
C VAL A 608 -8.56 9.70 -6.51
N ILE A 609 -9.10 10.79 -6.01
CA ILE A 609 -9.35 11.05 -4.59
C ILE A 609 -10.87 11.10 -4.41
N PRO A 610 -11.50 9.97 -4.02
CA PRO A 610 -12.93 9.96 -3.69
C PRO A 610 -13.21 10.80 -2.45
N GLU A 611 -14.41 11.36 -2.39
CA GLU A 611 -15.00 11.71 -1.11
C GLU A 611 -15.16 10.43 -0.28
N ASN A 612 -15.10 10.57 1.05
CA ASN A 612 -15.07 9.45 2.00
C ASN A 612 -16.45 8.73 2.09
N LYS A 613 -16.95 8.20 0.97
CA LYS A 613 -18.26 7.54 0.82
C LYS A 613 -18.19 6.48 -0.30
N LEU A 614 -19.24 5.65 -0.42
CA LEU A 614 -19.28 4.57 -1.42
C LEU A 614 -19.27 5.12 -2.87
N ARG A 615 -18.39 4.55 -3.70
CA ARG A 615 -18.28 4.86 -5.13
C ARG A 615 -17.89 3.64 -5.94
N PHE A 616 -18.35 3.59 -7.19
CA PHE A 616 -17.85 2.70 -8.23
C PHE A 616 -17.23 3.50 -9.38
N ALA A 617 -16.15 2.96 -9.95
CA ALA A 617 -15.59 3.42 -11.21
C ALA A 617 -15.58 2.22 -12.18
N LEU A 618 -16.18 2.39 -13.35
CA LEU A 618 -16.23 1.37 -14.39
C LEU A 618 -15.40 1.87 -15.57
N THR A 619 -14.27 1.24 -15.83
CA THR A 619 -13.30 1.65 -16.84
C THR A 619 -13.27 0.63 -17.96
N ALA A 620 -13.61 1.06 -19.17
CA ALA A 620 -13.57 0.27 -20.38
C ALA A 620 -12.32 0.60 -21.21
N ARG A 621 -11.69 -0.45 -21.72
CA ARG A 621 -10.45 -0.38 -22.48
C ARG A 621 -10.49 -1.28 -23.70
N HIS A 622 -9.61 -1.00 -24.66
CA HIS A 622 -9.32 -1.93 -25.76
C HIS A 622 -7.92 -2.53 -25.54
N ILE A 623 -7.87 -3.84 -25.26
CA ILE A 623 -6.64 -4.60 -25.11
C ILE A 623 -6.23 -5.19 -26.46
N LYS A 624 -4.98 -4.95 -26.85
CA LYS A 624 -4.36 -5.50 -28.07
C LYS A 624 -4.18 -7.02 -27.91
N ALA A 625 -4.63 -7.79 -28.90
CA ALA A 625 -4.64 -9.25 -28.83
C ALA A 625 -3.24 -9.88 -28.74
N ASP A 626 -2.23 -9.21 -29.29
CA ASP A 626 -0.83 -9.69 -29.38
C ASP A 626 -0.19 -9.99 -28.03
N HIS A 627 -0.77 -9.48 -26.94
CA HIS A 627 -0.26 -9.60 -25.58
C HIS A 627 -1.12 -10.49 -24.67
N VAL A 628 -2.08 -11.23 -25.23
CA VAL A 628 -2.99 -12.06 -24.45
C VAL A 628 -2.90 -13.53 -24.87
N ASP A 629 -2.96 -14.42 -23.88
CA ASP A 629 -3.06 -15.86 -24.12
C ASP A 629 -4.26 -16.16 -25.04
N PRO A 630 -4.07 -16.88 -26.17
CA PRO A 630 -5.13 -17.20 -27.11
C PRO A 630 -6.41 -17.75 -26.49
N LYS A 631 -6.30 -18.52 -25.39
CA LYS A 631 -7.46 -19.10 -24.69
C LYS A 631 -8.37 -18.04 -24.03
N ASP A 632 -7.82 -16.88 -23.73
CA ASP A 632 -8.49 -15.78 -23.03
C ASP A 632 -9.01 -14.71 -24.01
N ILE A 633 -8.61 -14.74 -25.30
CA ILE A 633 -9.10 -13.81 -26.33
C ILE A 633 -10.62 -13.83 -26.45
N ARG A 634 -11.22 -15.02 -26.41
CA ARG A 634 -12.68 -15.20 -26.49
C ARG A 634 -13.46 -14.51 -25.35
N LYS A 635 -12.82 -14.19 -24.23
CA LYS A 635 -13.48 -13.51 -23.10
C LYS A 635 -13.91 -12.10 -23.47
N GLY A 636 -13.14 -11.44 -24.34
CA GLY A 636 -13.42 -10.11 -24.86
C GLY A 636 -14.39 -10.08 -26.05
N ASN A 637 -14.86 -11.23 -26.55
CA ASN A 637 -15.82 -11.28 -27.65
C ASN A 637 -17.24 -11.07 -27.10
N PHE A 638 -17.89 -9.99 -27.52
CA PHE A 638 -19.28 -9.70 -27.15
C PHE A 638 -19.97 -8.87 -28.24
N THR A 639 -21.29 -8.87 -28.18
CA THR A 639 -22.14 -7.97 -28.97
C THR A 639 -23.21 -7.42 -28.05
N LEU A 640 -23.28 -6.09 -27.95
CA LEU A 640 -24.32 -5.43 -27.17
C LEU A 640 -25.65 -5.57 -27.91
N SER A 641 -26.73 -5.80 -27.16
CA SER A 641 -28.08 -5.97 -27.72
C SER A 641 -29.12 -5.23 -26.88
N GLY A 642 -30.22 -4.83 -27.53
CA GLY A 642 -31.37 -4.21 -26.88
C GLY A 642 -30.99 -3.00 -26.00
N ASP A 643 -31.36 -3.09 -24.72
CA ASP A 643 -31.15 -2.07 -23.68
C ASP A 643 -29.67 -1.82 -23.32
N GLN A 644 -28.75 -2.64 -23.83
CA GLN A 644 -27.31 -2.46 -23.64
C GLN A 644 -26.71 -1.48 -24.65
N VAL A 645 -27.40 -1.20 -25.76
CA VAL A 645 -26.93 -0.26 -26.77
C VAL A 645 -27.37 1.15 -26.35
N TYR A 646 -26.40 1.99 -25.98
CA TYR A 646 -26.67 3.36 -25.57
C TYR A 646 -26.48 4.32 -26.75
N ASN A 647 -27.43 5.25 -26.93
CA ASN A 647 -27.41 6.24 -28.02
C ASN A 647 -27.22 7.69 -27.51
N GLY A 648 -27.10 7.90 -26.20
CA GLY A 648 -27.02 9.24 -25.59
C GLY A 648 -28.33 9.75 -24.99
N HIS A 649 -29.45 9.08 -25.25
CA HIS A 649 -30.80 9.47 -24.83
C HIS A 649 -31.44 8.48 -23.85
#